data_AF-A0AAV1CRJ9-F1
#
_entry.id   AF-A0AAV1CRJ9-F1
#
_cell.length_a   1.000
_cell.length_b   1.000
_cell.length_c   1.000
_cell.angle_alpha   90.00
_cell.angle_beta   90.00
_cell.angle_gamma   90.00
#
_symmetry.space_group_name_H-M   'P 1'
#
loop_
_entity.id
_entity.type
_entity.pdbx_description
1 polymer ?
#
loop_
_entity_poly.entity_id
_entity_poly.type
_entity_poly.pdbx_seq_one_letter_code
_entity_poly.pdbx_strand_id
1 'polypeptide(L)'
;MAWTDEVNGNVDERDFTGENGSLEGGQPSTSSGSSPSISPPKKIFQGKDPLSYANILRTRNKFVDALDIYESLLETDSGNVEAHIGKGICLQMQNMGRAALDSFAEAIKLDPHNPCVLTHCGIIYKEEGRLMEAAESYQKALLADPSYKPAAECLGIVLTDLGTSLKLAGNTQEGIQKYHEAIKVDPHYAPAYYNLGVVYSEMMQYDVALNCYEKAALERPMYAEAYCNMGVIYKNRGDLDSAIACYERCLAVSPNFEIAKNNMAIALTDLGTKVKLEGDINQGVAYYKKALFYNWHYADAMYNLGVAYGEMLKFEMAIVFYELAFHFNPHCAEACNNLGVIYKDRDNLDKAVECYQMALSIKPNFSQSLNNLGVVYTVQGKMDAAASMIEKAIVANPTYAEAYNNLGVLYRDAGDISLAIEAYEKCLKIDPDSRNAGQNRLLAMNYINEGTDDVLYEAHREWGRRFMRLYPQYSSWDNPKDPERQLIIGYVSPDYFTHSVSYFIEAPLIYHDFANFKVVVYSAVVKADAKTSRFKERVLKKGGMWRDIYGIDEKKVASIVRDDNVDILVELTGHTANNKLGMMACRPAPLQVTWIGYPNTTGLPSIDYRITDALADPPETKQKHVEELVRLPHCFLCYTPSTEAGAVSPAPALSNGFVTFGSFNNLAKVLISSEVCSASIMLICNYVVMSLRILFSLLLSDNTQGAKSLGKDPIRGSKFSTYRKMQALLL
;
A
#
# COMPACT_ATOMS: atom_id res chain seq x y z
N MET A 1 21.87 -5.89 36.95
CA MET A 1 23.22 -6.45 37.18
C MET A 1 24.19 -5.57 36.43
N ALA A 2 24.88 -4.71 37.17
CA ALA A 2 25.90 -3.79 36.70
C ALA A 2 27.25 -4.34 37.14
N TRP A 3 28.26 -4.34 36.27
CA TRP A 3 29.66 -4.45 36.65
C TRP A 3 30.48 -3.50 35.76
N THR A 4 31.14 -2.59 36.45
CA THR A 4 32.10 -1.57 36.00
C THR A 4 33.54 -2.04 36.23
N ASP A 5 34.48 -1.19 35.79
CA ASP A 5 35.88 -0.97 36.21
C ASP A 5 36.87 -1.27 35.07
N GLU A 6 37.35 -0.29 34.30
CA GLU A 6 38.34 0.78 34.60
C GLU A 6 39.69 0.29 35.14
N VAL A 7 40.75 0.43 34.32
CA VAL A 7 42.10 0.84 34.76
C VAL A 7 42.72 1.75 33.68
N ASN A 8 43.09 2.95 34.12
CA ASN A 8 43.84 4.01 33.43
C ASN A 8 45.34 3.71 33.33
N GLY A 9 46.01 4.34 32.34
CA GLY A 9 47.47 4.46 32.26
C GLY A 9 47.95 5.31 31.08
N ASN A 10 47.95 6.65 31.28
CA ASN A 10 48.54 7.71 30.44
C ASN A 10 49.98 7.45 29.97
N VAL A 11 50.35 7.95 28.77
CA VAL A 11 51.51 8.85 28.55
C VAL A 11 51.30 9.72 27.29
N ASP A 12 51.23 11.03 27.55
CA ASP A 12 51.67 12.25 26.83
C ASP A 12 51.34 12.59 25.36
N GLU A 13 50.57 13.68 25.27
CA GLU A 13 50.37 14.62 24.18
C GLU A 13 51.64 15.41 23.79
N ARG A 14 51.71 15.82 22.52
CA ARG A 14 51.83 17.26 22.17
C ARG A 14 51.65 17.52 20.67
N ASP A 15 50.58 18.25 20.36
CA ASP A 15 50.43 19.13 19.19
C ASP A 15 51.50 20.23 19.19
N PHE A 16 51.85 20.76 18.01
CA PHE A 16 51.96 22.22 17.79
C PHE A 16 52.02 22.57 16.29
N THR A 17 51.10 23.46 15.92
CA THR A 17 51.04 24.28 14.71
C THR A 17 51.89 25.56 14.87
N GLY A 18 52.37 26.12 13.75
CA GLY A 18 52.41 27.59 13.56
C GLY A 18 53.76 28.32 13.49
N GLU A 19 53.97 28.94 12.32
CA GLU A 19 54.50 30.30 12.08
C GLU A 19 56.01 30.59 11.85
N ASN A 20 56.27 31.03 10.60
CA ASN A 20 56.88 32.32 10.18
C ASN A 20 57.90 33.02 11.11
N GLY A 21 59.06 33.31 10.54
CA GLY A 21 60.00 34.32 11.02
C GLY A 21 60.94 34.79 9.92
N SER A 22 60.55 35.86 9.22
CA SER A 22 61.40 36.70 8.38
C SER A 22 62.00 37.84 9.21
N LEU A 23 63.29 38.14 9.02
CA LEU A 23 63.90 39.41 9.43
C LEU A 23 64.91 39.88 8.37
N GLU A 24 64.84 41.17 8.08
CA GLU A 24 65.50 41.93 7.02
C GLU A 24 66.95 42.33 7.34
N GLY A 25 67.71 42.68 6.29
CA GLY A 25 68.49 43.93 6.28
C GLY A 25 70.02 43.84 6.23
N GLY A 26 70.62 44.14 5.06
CA GLY A 26 72.01 44.59 4.93
C GLY A 26 72.68 44.33 3.56
N GLN A 27 72.68 45.32 2.66
CA GLN A 27 73.49 45.34 1.43
C GLN A 27 74.97 45.81 1.71
N PRO A 28 75.82 46.07 0.69
CA PRO A 28 76.69 45.09 0.02
C PRO A 28 78.18 45.48 0.10
N SER A 29 79.12 44.56 -0.12
CA SER A 29 80.46 44.95 -0.55
C SER A 29 81.12 43.91 -1.45
N THR A 30 81.64 44.45 -2.56
CA THR A 30 82.37 43.79 -3.63
C THR A 30 83.73 43.30 -3.17
N SER A 31 84.12 42.07 -3.51
CA SER A 31 85.49 41.80 -3.96
C SER A 31 85.60 40.52 -4.78
N SER A 32 86.26 40.70 -5.92
CA SER A 32 86.85 39.77 -6.87
C SER A 32 87.36 38.44 -6.33
N GLY A 33 87.11 37.36 -7.08
CA GLY A 33 87.84 36.09 -6.95
C GLY A 33 87.34 35.02 -7.91
N SER A 34 87.87 35.03 -9.13
CA SER A 34 87.75 33.94 -10.10
C SER A 34 88.50 32.69 -9.63
N SER A 35 87.88 31.50 -9.70
CA SER A 35 88.49 30.15 -9.84
C SER A 35 87.43 29.03 -9.76
N PRO A 36 87.66 27.83 -10.34
CA PRO A 36 86.71 27.20 -11.26
C PRO A 36 85.84 26.09 -10.67
N SER A 37 84.80 25.78 -11.43
CA SER A 37 83.92 24.61 -11.36
C SER A 37 84.68 23.29 -11.08
N ILE A 38 84.29 22.60 -10.02
CA ILE A 38 84.62 21.19 -9.80
C ILE A 38 83.30 20.42 -9.83
N SER A 39 83.00 19.84 -10.99
CA SER A 39 82.02 18.77 -11.14
C SER A 39 82.53 17.52 -10.41
N PRO A 40 81.67 16.79 -9.66
CA PRO A 40 82.09 15.55 -9.02
C PRO A 40 82.41 14.49 -10.09
N PRO A 41 83.35 13.56 -9.82
CA PRO A 41 83.86 12.66 -10.84
C PRO A 41 82.79 11.64 -11.27
N LYS A 42 82.54 11.54 -12.58
CA LYS A 42 81.76 10.47 -13.23
C LYS A 42 82.38 9.11 -12.83
N LYS A 43 81.67 8.31 -12.05
CA LYS A 43 82.05 6.91 -11.76
C LYS A 43 81.87 6.08 -13.04
N ILE A 44 82.96 5.85 -13.77
CA ILE A 44 82.98 4.96 -14.94
C ILE A 44 82.87 3.52 -14.43
N PHE A 45 81.72 2.89 -14.67
CA PHE A 45 81.49 1.48 -14.34
C PHE A 45 82.04 0.58 -15.45
N GLN A 46 83.03 -0.25 -15.13
CA GLN A 46 83.56 -1.30 -16.02
C GLN A 46 82.74 -2.60 -15.89
N GLY A 47 81.45 -2.53 -16.21
CA GLY A 47 80.61 -3.70 -16.44
C GLY A 47 80.49 -3.97 -17.94
N LYS A 48 80.47 -5.24 -18.37
CA LYS A 48 80.55 -5.65 -19.79
C LYS A 48 79.38 -5.18 -20.69
N ASP A 49 78.37 -4.48 -20.16
CA ASP A 49 77.30 -3.86 -20.94
C ASP A 49 76.60 -2.72 -20.14
N PRO A 50 76.90 -1.44 -20.41
CA PRO A 50 76.30 -0.30 -19.71
C PRO A 50 74.79 -0.16 -19.96
N LEU A 51 74.28 -0.64 -21.11
CA LEU A 51 72.87 -0.56 -21.49
C LEU A 51 72.01 -1.50 -20.65
N SER A 52 72.46 -2.74 -20.46
CA SER A 52 71.81 -3.71 -19.57
C SER A 52 71.74 -3.18 -18.12
N TYR A 53 72.79 -2.54 -17.63
CA TYR A 53 72.81 -1.95 -16.30
C TYR A 53 71.82 -0.77 -16.15
N ALA A 54 71.74 0.12 -17.14
CA ALA A 54 70.75 1.20 -17.17
C ALA A 54 69.31 0.66 -17.18
N ASN A 55 69.05 -0.44 -17.90
CA ASN A 55 67.75 -1.12 -17.91
C ASN A 55 67.39 -1.71 -16.53
N ILE A 56 68.36 -2.29 -15.82
CA ILE A 56 68.15 -2.78 -14.45
C ILE A 56 67.83 -1.63 -13.49
N LEU A 57 68.52 -0.48 -13.62
CA LEU A 57 68.24 0.69 -12.79
C LEU A 57 66.82 1.24 -13.06
N ARG A 58 66.43 1.36 -14.33
CA ARG A 58 65.09 1.78 -14.75
C ARG A 58 63.99 0.88 -14.19
N THR A 59 64.15 -0.45 -14.29
CA THR A 59 63.16 -1.41 -13.76
C THR A 59 63.10 -1.42 -12.22
N ARG A 60 64.11 -0.88 -11.53
CA ARG A 60 64.12 -0.66 -10.07
C ARG A 60 63.68 0.76 -9.67
N ASN A 61 63.05 1.51 -10.58
CA ASN A 61 62.60 2.89 -10.37
C ASN A 61 63.71 3.90 -10.04
N LYS A 62 64.97 3.60 -10.37
CA LYS A 62 66.11 4.53 -10.23
C LYS A 62 66.30 5.34 -11.51
N PHE A 63 65.31 6.17 -11.82
CA PHE A 63 65.23 6.85 -13.12
C PHE A 63 66.33 7.88 -13.35
N VAL A 64 66.76 8.61 -12.32
CA VAL A 64 67.84 9.60 -12.42
C VAL A 64 69.18 8.90 -12.72
N ASP A 65 69.53 7.89 -11.93
CA ASP A 65 70.76 7.11 -12.15
C ASP A 65 70.77 6.40 -13.51
N ALA A 66 69.61 5.90 -13.97
CA ALA A 66 69.50 5.28 -15.29
C ALA A 66 69.64 6.31 -16.43
N LEU A 67 69.06 7.50 -16.25
CA LEU A 67 69.11 8.60 -17.22
C LEU A 67 70.55 9.02 -17.51
N ASP A 68 71.37 9.22 -16.46
CA ASP A 68 72.78 9.59 -16.58
C ASP A 68 73.57 8.58 -17.45
N ILE A 69 73.24 7.29 -17.34
CA ILE A 69 73.91 6.22 -18.10
C ILE A 69 73.41 6.19 -19.53
N TYR A 70 72.11 6.37 -19.78
CA TYR A 70 71.59 6.48 -21.15
C TYR A 70 72.15 7.71 -21.87
N GLU A 71 72.28 8.85 -21.19
CA GLU A 71 72.89 10.05 -21.78
C GLU A 71 74.38 9.83 -22.10
N SER A 72 75.13 9.23 -21.18
CA SER A 72 76.53 8.87 -21.45
C SER A 72 76.68 7.86 -22.61
N LEU A 73 75.73 6.94 -22.78
CA LEU A 73 75.71 6.01 -23.91
C LEU A 73 75.43 6.74 -25.24
N LEU A 74 74.50 7.69 -25.25
CA LEU A 74 74.14 8.48 -26.41
C LEU A 74 75.23 9.50 -26.80
N GLU A 75 76.05 9.96 -25.85
CA GLU A 75 77.28 10.73 -26.13
C GLU A 75 78.29 9.90 -26.94
N THR A 76 78.35 8.58 -26.70
CA THR A 76 79.29 7.67 -27.38
C THR A 76 78.74 7.04 -28.66
N ASP A 77 77.43 6.79 -28.71
CA ASP A 77 76.71 6.22 -29.84
C ASP A 77 75.32 6.88 -29.94
N SER A 78 75.25 7.94 -30.74
CA SER A 78 74.00 8.69 -30.94
C SER A 78 72.93 7.90 -31.69
N GLY A 79 73.29 6.77 -32.32
CA GLY A 79 72.39 5.89 -33.07
C GLY A 79 71.77 4.78 -32.23
N ASN A 80 72.07 4.71 -30.92
CA ASN A 80 71.56 3.66 -30.05
C ASN A 80 70.07 3.85 -29.75
N VAL A 81 69.22 3.11 -30.48
CA VAL A 81 67.76 3.16 -30.35
C VAL A 81 67.35 2.87 -28.90
N GLU A 82 67.77 1.74 -28.32
CA GLU A 82 67.37 1.32 -26.97
C GLU A 82 67.74 2.33 -25.88
N ALA A 83 68.87 3.04 -26.03
CA ALA A 83 69.26 4.10 -25.11
C ALA A 83 68.33 5.33 -25.19
N HIS A 84 67.90 5.73 -26.40
CA HIS A 84 66.88 6.78 -26.57
C HIS A 84 65.53 6.36 -26.00
N ILE A 85 65.11 5.10 -26.19
CA ILE A 85 63.88 4.55 -25.57
C ILE A 85 63.99 4.61 -24.04
N GLY A 86 65.08 4.08 -23.49
CA GLY A 86 65.33 4.03 -22.05
C GLY A 86 65.34 5.42 -21.41
N LYS A 87 66.00 6.39 -22.07
CA LYS A 87 65.99 7.82 -21.70
C LYS A 87 64.56 8.38 -21.68
N GLY A 88 63.81 8.20 -22.77
CA GLY A 88 62.44 8.68 -22.89
C GLY A 88 61.52 8.11 -21.81
N ILE A 89 61.61 6.82 -21.50
CA ILE A 89 60.82 6.20 -20.43
C ILE A 89 61.19 6.79 -19.06
N CYS A 90 62.48 7.00 -18.77
CA CYS A 90 62.91 7.60 -17.50
C CYS A 90 62.41 9.05 -17.34
N LEU A 91 62.38 9.81 -18.43
CA LEU A 91 61.82 11.17 -18.44
C LEU A 91 60.30 11.16 -18.28
N GLN A 92 59.61 10.23 -18.94
CA GLN A 92 58.17 10.04 -18.80
C GLN A 92 57.79 9.73 -17.34
N MET A 93 58.49 8.80 -16.69
CA MET A 93 58.25 8.44 -15.28
C MET A 93 58.57 9.59 -14.30
N GLN A 94 59.32 10.60 -14.74
CA GLN A 94 59.58 11.83 -13.99
C GLN A 94 58.59 12.97 -14.34
N ASN A 95 57.50 12.64 -15.04
CA ASN A 95 56.47 13.59 -15.48
C ASN A 95 57.00 14.68 -16.45
N MET A 96 58.07 14.38 -17.18
CA MET A 96 58.68 15.28 -18.17
C MET A 96 58.25 14.90 -19.60
N GLY A 97 56.93 14.91 -19.87
CA GLY A 97 56.34 14.39 -21.11
C GLY A 97 56.92 14.97 -22.41
N ARG A 98 57.18 16.28 -22.48
CA ARG A 98 57.79 16.91 -23.67
C ARG A 98 59.20 16.42 -23.94
N ALA A 99 60.07 16.38 -22.92
CA ALA A 99 61.44 15.89 -23.06
C ALA A 99 61.49 14.38 -23.37
N ALA A 100 60.51 13.62 -22.86
CA ALA A 100 60.32 12.22 -23.21
C ALA A 100 59.94 12.06 -24.68
N LEU A 101 58.98 12.84 -25.19
CA LEU A 101 58.60 12.86 -26.61
C LEU A 101 59.76 13.25 -27.53
N ASP A 102 60.60 14.21 -27.13
CA ASP A 102 61.80 14.57 -27.91
C ASP A 102 62.77 13.39 -28.01
N SER A 103 63.00 12.69 -26.89
CA SER A 103 63.85 11.49 -26.87
C SER A 103 63.25 10.33 -27.67
N PHE A 104 61.93 10.16 -27.61
CA PHE A 104 61.20 9.18 -28.43
C PHE A 104 61.18 9.55 -29.91
N ALA A 105 61.17 10.84 -30.27
CA ALA A 105 61.24 11.29 -31.65
C ALA A 105 62.60 10.94 -32.27
N GLU A 106 63.70 11.06 -31.53
CA GLU A 106 65.01 10.57 -31.97
C GLU A 106 65.03 9.05 -32.12
N ALA A 107 64.42 8.29 -31.19
CA ALA A 107 64.28 6.84 -31.34
C ALA A 107 63.45 6.44 -32.58
N ILE A 108 62.35 7.14 -32.87
CA ILE A 108 61.48 6.90 -34.04
C ILE A 108 62.20 7.24 -35.35
N LYS A 109 63.06 8.26 -35.39
CA LYS A 109 63.87 8.56 -36.59
C LYS A 109 64.81 7.41 -36.95
N LEU A 110 65.33 6.72 -35.93
CA LEU A 110 66.28 5.62 -36.09
C LEU A 110 65.58 4.28 -36.34
N ASP A 111 64.46 4.03 -35.67
CA ASP A 111 63.61 2.84 -35.84
C ASP A 111 62.12 3.23 -35.86
N PRO A 112 61.57 3.58 -37.04
CA PRO A 112 60.18 4.06 -37.16
C PRO A 112 59.10 3.04 -36.80
N HIS A 113 59.46 1.76 -36.76
CA HIS A 113 58.54 0.65 -36.49
C HIS A 113 58.78 0.03 -35.11
N ASN A 114 59.43 0.74 -34.18
CA ASN A 114 59.62 0.22 -32.84
C ASN A 114 58.30 0.22 -32.02
N PRO A 115 57.72 -0.94 -31.67
CA PRO A 115 56.43 -0.99 -30.98
C PRO A 115 56.51 -0.41 -29.56
N CYS A 116 57.66 -0.50 -28.89
CA CYS A 116 57.86 0.03 -27.54
C CYS A 116 57.76 1.56 -27.52
N VAL A 117 58.47 2.25 -28.42
CA VAL A 117 58.45 3.72 -28.50
C VAL A 117 57.08 4.25 -28.87
N LEU A 118 56.45 3.65 -29.88
CA LEU A 118 55.13 4.04 -30.34
C LEU A 118 54.08 3.89 -29.23
N THR A 119 54.19 2.84 -28.41
CA THR A 119 53.34 2.65 -27.23
C THR A 119 53.58 3.73 -26.18
N HIS A 120 54.83 4.02 -25.83
CA HIS A 120 55.14 5.05 -24.84
C HIS A 120 54.74 6.47 -25.28
N CYS A 121 54.88 6.81 -26.57
CA CYS A 121 54.31 8.03 -27.14
C CYS A 121 52.78 8.08 -26.97
N GLY A 122 52.09 6.97 -27.26
CA GLY A 122 50.65 6.84 -27.07
C GLY A 122 50.21 7.05 -25.62
N ILE A 123 51.01 6.59 -24.64
CA ILE A 123 50.72 6.79 -23.21
C ILE A 123 50.76 8.28 -22.87
N ILE A 124 51.79 9.01 -23.33
CA ILE A 124 51.89 10.45 -23.12
C ILE A 124 50.71 11.19 -23.77
N TYR A 125 50.35 10.85 -25.02
CA TYR A 125 49.19 11.47 -25.67
C TYR A 125 47.88 11.21 -24.91
N LYS A 126 47.70 10.01 -24.35
CA LYS A 126 46.54 9.71 -23.50
C LYS A 126 46.53 10.58 -22.24
N GLU A 127 47.66 10.72 -21.56
CA GLU A 127 47.82 11.56 -20.37
C GLU A 127 47.52 13.04 -20.67
N GLU A 128 47.85 13.51 -21.87
CA GLU A 128 47.50 14.85 -22.37
C GLU A 128 46.03 15.00 -22.80
N GLY A 129 45.21 13.94 -22.74
CA GLY A 129 43.82 13.92 -23.20
C GLY A 129 43.65 13.82 -24.72
N ARG A 130 44.74 13.59 -25.45
CA ARG A 130 44.81 13.48 -26.92
C ARG A 130 44.54 12.04 -27.35
N LEU A 131 43.31 11.60 -27.10
CA LEU A 131 42.90 10.19 -27.25
C LEU A 131 43.00 9.66 -28.68
N MET A 132 42.75 10.51 -29.68
CA MET A 132 42.87 10.12 -31.10
C MET A 132 44.33 9.84 -31.48
N GLU A 133 45.24 10.76 -31.13
CA GLU A 133 46.68 10.56 -31.39
C GLU A 133 47.27 9.39 -30.59
N ALA A 134 46.75 9.15 -29.37
CA ALA A 134 47.09 7.98 -28.59
C ALA A 134 46.68 6.68 -29.32
N ALA A 135 45.43 6.59 -29.77
CA ALA A 135 44.92 5.43 -30.50
C ALA A 135 45.73 5.16 -31.79
N GLU A 136 46.02 6.20 -32.58
CA GLU A 136 46.85 6.07 -33.79
C GLU A 136 48.26 5.55 -33.48
N SER A 137 48.86 6.02 -32.37
CA SER A 137 50.20 5.59 -31.96
C SER A 137 50.23 4.12 -31.56
N TYR A 138 49.24 3.65 -30.80
CA TYR A 138 49.12 2.23 -30.46
C TYR A 138 48.79 1.35 -31.68
N GLN A 139 47.97 1.83 -32.61
CA GLN A 139 47.70 1.11 -33.86
C GLN A 139 48.98 0.96 -34.69
N LYS A 140 49.81 1.99 -34.79
CA LYS A 140 51.13 1.90 -35.44
C LYS A 140 52.04 0.88 -34.74
N ALA A 141 52.01 0.82 -33.41
CA ALA A 141 52.77 -0.18 -32.66
C ALA A 141 52.30 -1.61 -32.99
N LEU A 142 50.99 -1.85 -33.08
CA LEU A 142 50.43 -3.16 -33.43
C LEU A 142 50.57 -3.52 -34.91
N LEU A 143 50.67 -2.53 -35.80
CA LEU A 143 51.03 -2.77 -37.20
C LEU A 143 52.47 -3.26 -37.34
N ALA A 144 53.37 -2.78 -36.47
CA ALA A 144 54.75 -3.21 -36.44
C ALA A 144 54.93 -4.57 -35.77
N ASP A 145 54.25 -4.81 -34.65
CA ASP A 145 54.20 -6.10 -33.96
C ASP A 145 52.79 -6.40 -33.45
N PRO A 146 52.00 -7.21 -34.19
CA PRO A 146 50.65 -7.60 -33.79
C PRO A 146 50.57 -8.36 -32.46
N SER A 147 51.69 -8.91 -31.98
CA SER A 147 51.76 -9.66 -30.72
C SER A 147 52.16 -8.80 -29.51
N TYR A 148 52.41 -7.50 -29.72
CA TYR A 148 52.86 -6.58 -28.68
C TYR A 148 51.74 -6.22 -27.69
N LYS A 149 51.61 -7.05 -26.66
CA LYS A 149 50.52 -6.97 -25.66
C LYS A 149 50.32 -5.58 -25.03
N PRO A 150 51.37 -4.84 -24.62
CA PRO A 150 51.16 -3.54 -23.99
C PRO A 150 50.43 -2.54 -24.90
N ALA A 151 50.70 -2.55 -26.21
CA ALA A 151 49.97 -1.69 -27.15
C ALA A 151 48.52 -2.11 -27.30
N ALA A 152 48.23 -3.42 -27.34
CA ALA A 152 46.87 -3.94 -27.44
C ALA A 152 46.03 -3.57 -26.21
N GLU A 153 46.57 -3.75 -25.01
CA GLU A 153 45.93 -3.36 -23.74
C GLU A 153 45.65 -1.86 -23.70
N CYS A 154 46.66 -1.02 -24.00
CA CYS A 154 46.49 0.43 -24.01
C CYS A 154 45.52 0.91 -25.09
N LEU A 155 45.52 0.28 -26.27
CA LEU A 155 44.58 0.60 -27.35
C LEU A 155 43.13 0.25 -26.97
N GLY A 156 42.89 -0.92 -26.37
CA GLY A 156 41.55 -1.31 -25.89
C GLY A 156 40.97 -0.31 -24.87
N ILE A 157 41.81 0.18 -23.96
CA ILE A 157 41.44 1.22 -22.99
C ILE A 157 41.09 2.53 -23.72
N VAL A 158 41.99 3.05 -24.58
CA VAL A 158 41.78 4.34 -25.25
C VAL A 158 40.59 4.31 -26.21
N LEU A 159 40.37 3.21 -26.92
CA LEU A 159 39.18 3.05 -27.77
C LEU A 159 37.88 3.08 -26.94
N THR A 160 37.90 2.53 -25.72
CA THR A 160 36.75 2.60 -24.81
C THR A 160 36.55 4.01 -24.25
N ASP A 161 37.64 4.72 -23.91
CA ASP A 161 37.59 6.12 -23.48
C ASP A 161 37.05 7.03 -24.59
N LEU A 162 37.51 6.82 -25.84
CA LEU A 162 36.98 7.49 -27.04
C LEU A 162 35.50 7.19 -27.25
N GLY A 163 35.10 5.93 -27.13
CA GLY A 163 33.70 5.52 -27.25
C GLY A 163 32.81 6.22 -26.22
N THR A 164 33.31 6.35 -24.99
CA THR A 164 32.63 7.06 -23.89
C THR A 164 32.51 8.55 -24.18
N SER A 165 33.60 9.18 -24.64
CA SER A 165 33.62 10.60 -25.02
C SER A 165 32.64 10.91 -26.15
N LEU A 166 32.62 10.08 -27.20
CA LEU A 166 31.71 10.21 -28.34
C LEU A 166 30.25 10.03 -27.93
N LYS A 167 29.95 9.05 -27.09
CA LYS A 167 28.61 8.86 -26.50
C LYS A 167 28.16 10.12 -25.76
N LEU A 168 29.00 10.67 -24.89
CA LEU A 168 28.69 11.88 -24.12
C LEU A 168 28.50 13.12 -25.01
N ALA A 169 29.19 13.18 -26.16
CA ALA A 169 29.01 14.21 -27.17
C ALA A 169 27.74 14.03 -28.05
N GLY A 170 26.98 12.94 -27.86
CA GLY A 170 25.78 12.62 -28.64
C GLY A 170 26.03 11.80 -29.90
N ASN A 171 27.28 11.46 -30.21
CA ASN A 171 27.67 10.64 -31.36
C ASN A 171 27.63 9.14 -31.00
N THR A 172 26.45 8.66 -30.57
CA THR A 172 26.27 7.31 -30.01
C THR A 172 26.71 6.19 -30.95
N GLN A 173 26.42 6.31 -32.25
CA GLN A 173 26.76 5.26 -33.22
C GLN A 173 28.27 5.12 -33.43
N GLU A 174 28.99 6.24 -33.44
CA GLU A 174 30.47 6.24 -33.51
C GLU A 174 31.06 5.70 -32.20
N GLY A 175 30.46 6.04 -31.06
CA GLY A 175 30.84 5.46 -29.77
C GLY A 175 30.73 3.94 -29.73
N ILE A 176 29.62 3.39 -30.24
CA ILE A 176 29.41 1.93 -30.39
C ILE A 176 30.50 1.29 -31.26
N GLN A 177 30.85 1.94 -32.38
CA GLN A 177 31.93 1.44 -33.24
C GLN A 177 33.25 1.36 -32.48
N LYS A 178 33.58 2.37 -31.66
CA LYS A 178 34.80 2.36 -30.84
C LYS A 178 34.82 1.27 -29.77
N TYR A 179 33.70 0.96 -29.14
CA TYR A 179 33.64 -0.22 -28.25
C TYR A 179 33.84 -1.53 -29.00
N HIS A 180 33.27 -1.68 -30.20
CA HIS A 180 33.52 -2.88 -31.03
C HIS A 180 34.97 -2.97 -31.51
N GLU A 181 35.61 -1.84 -31.85
CA GLU A 181 37.05 -1.80 -32.12
C GLU A 181 37.85 -2.26 -30.90
N ALA A 182 37.52 -1.79 -29.70
CA ALA A 182 38.18 -2.20 -28.46
C ALA A 182 38.07 -3.73 -28.22
N ILE A 183 36.88 -4.30 -28.42
CA ILE A 183 36.63 -5.74 -28.30
C ILE A 183 37.41 -6.56 -29.35
N LYS A 184 37.60 -6.03 -30.56
CA LYS A 184 38.40 -6.69 -31.59
C LYS A 184 39.89 -6.73 -31.23
N VAL A 185 40.38 -5.69 -30.56
CA VAL A 185 41.77 -5.60 -30.11
C VAL A 185 42.00 -6.54 -28.92
N ASP A 186 41.11 -6.52 -27.93
CA ASP A 186 41.15 -7.41 -26.77
C ASP A 186 39.76 -7.98 -26.47
N PRO A 187 39.48 -9.23 -26.88
CA PRO A 187 38.22 -9.92 -26.59
C PRO A 187 37.97 -10.19 -25.09
N HIS A 188 38.97 -10.04 -24.23
CA HIS A 188 38.86 -10.25 -22.78
C HIS A 188 38.67 -8.92 -22.02
N TYR A 189 38.58 -7.79 -22.72
CA TYR A 189 38.46 -6.48 -22.09
C TYR A 189 37.03 -6.18 -21.61
N ALA A 190 36.72 -6.62 -20.39
CA ALA A 190 35.40 -6.48 -19.76
C ALA A 190 34.79 -5.05 -19.79
N PRO A 191 35.55 -3.95 -19.58
CA PRO A 191 34.97 -2.60 -19.60
C PRO A 191 34.35 -2.19 -20.94
N ALA A 192 34.86 -2.69 -22.08
CA ALA A 192 34.25 -2.41 -23.38
C ALA A 192 32.87 -3.05 -23.52
N TYR A 193 32.72 -4.32 -23.10
CA TYR A 193 31.41 -4.99 -23.04
C TYR A 193 30.45 -4.28 -22.09
N TYR A 194 30.91 -3.89 -20.90
CA TYR A 194 30.07 -3.17 -19.94
C TYR A 194 29.55 -1.84 -20.51
N ASN A 195 30.43 -1.00 -21.07
CA ASN A 195 30.04 0.29 -21.63
C ASN A 195 29.13 0.14 -22.85
N LEU A 196 29.36 -0.87 -23.68
CA LEU A 196 28.45 -1.23 -24.77
C LEU A 196 27.06 -1.61 -24.23
N GLY A 197 27.01 -2.39 -23.15
CA GLY A 197 25.77 -2.74 -22.46
C GLY A 197 25.03 -1.52 -21.91
N VAL A 198 25.74 -0.55 -21.33
CA VAL A 198 25.16 0.73 -20.88
C VAL A 198 24.50 1.48 -22.04
N VAL A 199 25.17 1.60 -23.17
CA VAL A 199 24.61 2.28 -24.35
C VAL A 199 23.36 1.57 -24.86
N TYR A 200 23.39 0.25 -24.99
CA TYR A 200 22.21 -0.50 -25.43
C TYR A 200 21.06 -0.44 -24.42
N SER A 201 21.35 -0.38 -23.12
CA SER A 201 20.33 -0.20 -22.08
C SER A 201 19.64 1.17 -22.20
N GLU A 202 20.40 2.24 -22.45
CA GLU A 202 19.85 3.58 -22.69
C GLU A 202 19.02 3.64 -23.98
N MET A 203 19.38 2.86 -25.00
CA MET A 203 18.61 2.67 -26.23
C MET A 203 17.40 1.73 -26.06
N MET A 204 17.12 1.26 -24.84
CA MET A 204 16.07 0.28 -24.52
C MET A 204 16.21 -1.07 -25.25
N GLN A 205 17.39 -1.39 -25.78
CA GLN A 205 17.72 -2.69 -26.39
C GLN A 205 18.20 -3.67 -25.32
N TYR A 206 17.29 -4.03 -24.42
CA TYR A 206 17.60 -4.74 -23.19
C TYR A 206 18.23 -6.13 -23.38
N ASP A 207 17.84 -6.89 -24.41
CA ASP A 207 18.43 -8.23 -24.65
C ASP A 207 19.90 -8.13 -25.07
N VAL A 208 20.22 -7.13 -25.89
CA VAL A 208 21.61 -6.86 -26.31
C VAL A 208 22.42 -6.36 -25.13
N ALA A 209 21.85 -5.47 -24.31
CA ALA A 209 22.48 -4.96 -23.10
C ALA A 209 22.80 -6.08 -22.10
N LEU A 210 21.84 -6.99 -21.85
CA LEU A 210 22.03 -8.14 -20.96
C LEU A 210 23.18 -9.04 -21.45
N ASN A 211 23.21 -9.39 -22.75
CA ASN A 211 24.30 -10.19 -23.31
C ASN A 211 25.65 -9.48 -23.13
N CYS A 212 25.71 -8.16 -23.34
CA CYS A 212 26.92 -7.39 -23.10
C CYS A 212 27.36 -7.41 -21.62
N TYR A 213 26.43 -7.26 -20.68
CA TYR A 213 26.75 -7.34 -19.25
C TYR A 213 27.15 -8.75 -18.81
N GLU A 214 26.50 -9.79 -19.33
CA GLU A 214 26.87 -11.19 -19.09
C GLU A 214 28.29 -11.48 -19.58
N LYS A 215 28.65 -10.97 -20.77
CA LYS A 215 30.02 -11.06 -21.28
C LYS A 215 31.01 -10.30 -20.40
N ALA A 216 30.69 -9.08 -19.98
CA ALA A 216 31.53 -8.32 -19.06
C ALA A 216 31.75 -9.05 -17.72
N ALA A 217 30.70 -9.66 -17.18
CA ALA A 217 30.75 -10.45 -15.95
C ALA A 217 31.48 -11.80 -16.13
N LEU A 218 31.44 -12.40 -17.33
CA LEU A 218 32.20 -13.60 -17.66
C LEU A 218 33.70 -13.34 -17.67
N GLU A 219 34.13 -12.26 -18.34
CA GLU A 219 35.53 -11.88 -18.43
C GLU A 219 36.07 -11.34 -17.09
N ARG A 220 35.21 -10.66 -16.31
CA ARG A 220 35.53 -10.17 -14.97
C ARG A 220 34.43 -10.56 -13.98
N PRO A 221 34.52 -11.73 -13.32
CA PRO A 221 33.50 -12.19 -12.36
C PRO A 221 33.26 -11.26 -11.16
N MET A 222 34.24 -10.40 -10.81
CA MET A 222 34.13 -9.40 -9.76
C MET A 222 33.71 -8.02 -10.28
N TYR A 223 32.88 -7.95 -11.34
CA TYR A 223 32.37 -6.70 -11.90
C TYR A 223 30.97 -6.36 -11.34
N ALA A 224 30.93 -5.73 -10.16
CA ALA A 224 29.69 -5.49 -9.41
C ALA A 224 28.65 -4.66 -10.19
N GLU A 225 29.10 -3.64 -10.93
CA GLU A 225 28.27 -2.74 -11.73
C GLU A 225 27.49 -3.47 -12.84
N ALA A 226 28.11 -4.49 -13.46
CA ALA A 226 27.46 -5.29 -14.49
C ALA A 226 26.25 -6.05 -13.90
N TYR A 227 26.43 -6.72 -12.76
CA TYR A 227 25.33 -7.41 -12.08
C TYR A 227 24.24 -6.43 -11.61
N CYS A 228 24.62 -5.26 -11.09
CA CYS A 228 23.63 -4.25 -10.68
C CYS A 228 22.77 -3.81 -11.87
N ASN A 229 23.38 -3.51 -13.03
CA ASN A 229 22.66 -3.08 -14.22
C ASN A 229 21.79 -4.19 -14.84
N MET A 230 22.26 -5.45 -14.83
CA MET A 230 21.43 -6.60 -15.20
C MET A 230 20.19 -6.69 -14.31
N GLY A 231 20.37 -6.55 -12.99
CA GLY A 231 19.26 -6.57 -12.03
C GLY A 231 18.23 -5.47 -12.29
N VAL A 232 18.67 -4.26 -12.64
CA VAL A 232 17.77 -3.14 -13.02
C VAL A 232 16.94 -3.50 -14.25
N ILE A 233 17.55 -4.11 -15.27
CA ILE A 233 16.82 -4.54 -16.48
C ILE A 233 15.78 -5.61 -16.14
N TYR A 234 16.14 -6.65 -15.38
CA TYR A 234 15.19 -7.69 -14.96
C TYR A 234 14.03 -7.12 -14.15
N LYS A 235 14.31 -6.21 -13.21
CA LYS A 235 13.26 -5.52 -12.43
C LYS A 235 12.30 -4.76 -13.33
N ASN A 236 12.81 -4.01 -14.31
CA ASN A 236 11.99 -3.25 -15.25
C ASN A 236 11.14 -4.16 -16.16
N ARG A 237 11.56 -5.41 -16.37
CA ARG A 237 10.77 -6.46 -17.07
C ARG A 237 9.75 -7.15 -16.16
N GLY A 238 9.74 -6.88 -14.85
CA GLY A 238 8.90 -7.56 -13.86
C GLY A 238 9.43 -8.93 -13.42
N ASP A 239 10.63 -9.32 -13.87
CA ASP A 239 11.31 -10.55 -13.42
C ASP A 239 12.09 -10.26 -12.13
N LEU A 240 11.34 -10.24 -11.03
CA LEU A 240 11.87 -9.88 -9.71
C LEU A 240 12.86 -10.90 -9.17
N ASP A 241 12.67 -12.19 -9.46
CA ASP A 241 13.56 -13.27 -9.00
C ASP A 241 14.95 -13.14 -9.64
N SER A 242 15.02 -12.95 -10.96
CA SER A 242 16.29 -12.71 -11.65
C SER A 242 16.95 -11.40 -11.21
N ALA A 243 16.15 -10.35 -10.95
CA ALA A 243 16.67 -9.08 -10.44
C ALA A 243 17.34 -9.25 -9.07
N ILE A 244 16.66 -9.92 -8.14
CA ILE A 244 17.17 -10.24 -6.80
C ILE A 244 18.45 -11.07 -6.90
N ALA A 245 18.49 -12.10 -7.73
CA ALA A 245 19.69 -12.91 -7.91
C ALA A 245 20.89 -12.10 -8.43
N CYS A 246 20.66 -11.14 -9.34
CA CYS A 246 21.69 -10.23 -9.81
C CYS A 246 22.18 -9.28 -8.70
N TYR A 247 21.27 -8.73 -7.89
CA TYR A 247 21.66 -7.87 -6.76
C TYR A 247 22.40 -8.65 -5.66
N GLU A 248 22.01 -9.90 -5.38
CA GLU A 248 22.73 -10.76 -4.44
C GLU A 248 24.16 -11.03 -4.92
N ARG A 249 24.38 -11.27 -6.22
CA ARG A 249 25.74 -11.38 -6.80
C ARG A 249 26.50 -10.06 -6.71
N CYS A 250 25.88 -8.93 -7.02
CA CYS A 250 26.48 -7.60 -6.89
C CYS A 250 26.98 -7.35 -5.45
N LEU A 251 26.12 -7.61 -4.46
CA LEU A 251 26.42 -7.40 -3.04
C LEU A 251 27.38 -8.44 -2.46
N ALA A 252 27.47 -9.64 -3.04
CA ALA A 252 28.51 -10.61 -2.70
C ALA A 252 29.91 -10.13 -3.13
N VAL A 253 30.00 -9.44 -4.27
CA VAL A 253 31.25 -8.85 -4.77
C VAL A 253 31.58 -7.53 -4.04
N SER A 254 30.59 -6.67 -3.85
CA SER A 254 30.73 -5.37 -3.19
C SER A 254 29.61 -5.16 -2.16
N PRO A 255 29.83 -5.58 -0.89
CA PRO A 255 28.81 -5.50 0.16
C PRO A 255 28.32 -4.07 0.48
N ASN A 256 29.11 -3.05 0.13
CA ASN A 256 28.78 -1.64 0.37
C ASN A 256 28.25 -0.92 -0.87
N PHE A 257 27.78 -1.68 -1.88
CA PHE A 257 27.18 -1.10 -3.09
C PHE A 257 25.76 -0.57 -2.80
N GLU A 258 25.68 0.68 -2.33
CA GLU A 258 24.43 1.28 -1.83
C GLU A 258 23.28 1.29 -2.87
N ILE A 259 23.60 1.54 -4.15
CA ILE A 259 22.60 1.51 -5.23
C ILE A 259 21.96 0.12 -5.35
N ALA A 260 22.74 -0.95 -5.18
CA ALA A 260 22.26 -2.33 -5.28
C ALA A 260 21.45 -2.72 -4.04
N LYS A 261 21.84 -2.25 -2.83
CA LYS A 261 21.02 -2.41 -1.61
C LYS A 261 19.65 -1.76 -1.76
N ASN A 262 19.62 -0.53 -2.27
CA ASN A 262 18.36 0.19 -2.53
C ASN A 262 17.49 -0.52 -3.57
N ASN A 263 18.07 -0.92 -4.70
CA ASN A 263 17.33 -1.65 -5.73
C ASN A 263 16.85 -3.03 -5.25
N MET A 264 17.64 -3.71 -4.41
CA MET A 264 17.25 -4.97 -3.76
C MET A 264 16.05 -4.76 -2.82
N ALA A 265 16.05 -3.70 -2.01
CA ALA A 265 14.92 -3.37 -1.14
C ALA A 265 13.62 -3.11 -1.93
N ILE A 266 13.72 -2.40 -3.06
CA ILE A 266 12.59 -2.17 -3.96
C ILE A 266 12.08 -3.51 -4.54
N ALA A 267 12.97 -4.31 -5.14
CA ALA A 267 12.58 -5.58 -5.76
C ALA A 267 11.96 -6.58 -4.75
N LEU A 268 12.50 -6.64 -3.53
CA LEU A 268 11.92 -7.44 -2.45
C LEU A 268 10.54 -6.93 -2.01
N THR A 269 10.32 -5.62 -2.01
CA THR A 269 9.02 -5.02 -1.67
C THR A 269 7.98 -5.31 -2.75
N ASP A 270 8.37 -5.22 -4.03
CA ASP A 270 7.50 -5.57 -5.15
C ASP A 270 7.14 -7.06 -5.10
N LEU A 271 8.12 -7.94 -4.80
CA LEU A 271 7.90 -9.37 -4.68
C LEU A 271 7.00 -9.71 -3.49
N GLY A 272 7.23 -9.07 -2.33
CA GLY A 272 6.38 -9.21 -1.16
C GLY A 272 4.93 -8.81 -1.45
N THR A 273 4.73 -7.75 -2.22
CA THR A 273 3.39 -7.29 -2.62
C THR A 273 2.71 -8.27 -3.55
N LYS A 274 3.43 -8.81 -4.55
CA LYS A 274 2.92 -9.86 -5.43
C LYS A 274 2.46 -11.09 -4.64
N VAL A 275 3.33 -11.62 -3.77
CA VAL A 275 3.04 -12.83 -2.98
C VAL A 275 1.89 -12.62 -1.99
N LYS A 276 1.80 -11.43 -1.38
CA LYS A 276 0.65 -11.07 -0.53
C LYS A 276 -0.67 -11.10 -1.33
N LEU A 277 -0.67 -10.54 -2.54
CA LEU A 277 -1.86 -10.53 -3.42
C LEU A 277 -2.25 -11.93 -3.90
N GLU A 278 -1.29 -12.85 -4.02
CA GLU A 278 -1.54 -14.28 -4.31
C GLU A 278 -2.10 -15.04 -3.10
N GLY A 279 -2.15 -14.42 -1.91
CA GLY A 279 -2.81 -14.91 -0.71
C GLY A 279 -1.87 -15.31 0.44
N ASP A 280 -0.54 -15.32 0.23
CA ASP A 280 0.42 -15.62 1.29
C ASP A 280 0.96 -14.34 1.96
N ILE A 281 0.13 -13.81 2.87
CA ILE A 281 0.45 -12.58 3.61
C ILE A 281 1.71 -12.75 4.49
N ASN A 282 1.94 -13.94 5.05
CA ASN A 282 3.09 -14.17 5.93
C ASN A 282 4.41 -14.12 5.15
N GLN A 283 4.44 -14.72 3.96
CA GLN A 283 5.60 -14.65 3.09
C GLN A 283 5.82 -13.22 2.57
N GLY A 284 4.76 -12.48 2.25
CA GLY A 284 4.84 -11.04 1.93
C GLY A 284 5.53 -10.24 3.05
N VAL A 285 5.11 -10.44 4.31
CA VAL A 285 5.73 -9.83 5.50
C VAL A 285 7.22 -10.19 5.63
N ALA A 286 7.60 -11.43 5.33
CA ALA A 286 9.01 -11.85 5.37
C ALA A 286 9.86 -11.09 4.34
N TYR A 287 9.34 -10.91 3.12
CA TYR A 287 10.03 -10.13 2.08
C TYR A 287 10.15 -8.65 2.42
N TYR A 288 9.09 -8.01 2.94
CA TYR A 288 9.19 -6.61 3.37
C TYR A 288 10.21 -6.41 4.50
N LYS A 289 10.29 -7.35 5.45
CA LYS A 289 11.34 -7.31 6.49
C LYS A 289 12.74 -7.49 5.89
N LYS A 290 12.90 -8.39 4.92
CA LYS A 290 14.17 -8.54 4.17
C LYS A 290 14.51 -7.27 3.42
N ALA A 291 13.54 -6.55 2.84
CA ALA A 291 13.77 -5.26 2.20
C ALA A 291 14.33 -4.22 3.18
N LEU A 292 13.75 -4.13 4.38
CA LEU A 292 14.22 -3.22 5.43
C LEU A 292 15.59 -3.56 6.00
N PHE A 293 16.07 -4.80 5.84
CA PHE A 293 17.46 -5.14 6.16
C PHE A 293 18.45 -4.45 5.20
N TYR A 294 18.09 -4.33 3.91
CA TYR A 294 18.94 -3.65 2.91
C TYR A 294 18.78 -2.13 2.92
N ASN A 295 17.56 -1.63 3.15
CA ASN A 295 17.29 -0.21 3.33
C ASN A 295 16.32 0.01 4.49
N TRP A 296 16.89 0.32 5.66
CA TRP A 296 16.15 0.43 6.92
C TRP A 296 15.22 1.63 7.02
N HIS A 297 15.36 2.62 6.13
CA HIS A 297 14.51 3.82 6.07
C HIS A 297 13.62 3.81 4.81
N TYR A 298 13.35 2.64 4.23
CA TYR A 298 12.50 2.54 3.05
C TYR A 298 11.01 2.60 3.39
N ALA A 299 10.41 3.77 3.21
CA ALA A 299 9.03 4.06 3.60
C ALA A 299 7.99 3.15 2.93
N ASP A 300 8.15 2.78 1.65
CA ASP A 300 7.17 1.94 0.95
C ASP A 300 7.11 0.52 1.53
N ALA A 301 8.26 -0.05 1.92
CA ALA A 301 8.30 -1.34 2.61
C ALA A 301 7.61 -1.27 3.98
N MET A 302 7.79 -0.15 4.71
CA MET A 302 7.10 0.08 5.99
C MET A 302 5.60 0.23 5.78
N TYR A 303 5.15 1.02 4.81
CA TYR A 303 3.74 1.17 4.48
C TYR A 303 3.10 -0.18 4.16
N ASN A 304 3.74 -0.98 3.30
CA ASN A 304 3.23 -2.30 2.91
C ASN A 304 3.23 -3.30 4.08
N LEU A 305 4.20 -3.23 5.01
CA LEU A 305 4.13 -3.96 6.29
C LEU A 305 2.93 -3.53 7.12
N GLY A 306 2.66 -2.22 7.20
CA GLY A 306 1.48 -1.67 7.88
C GLY A 306 0.18 -2.25 7.31
N VAL A 307 0.08 -2.29 5.97
CA VAL A 307 -1.06 -2.91 5.27
C VAL A 307 -1.19 -4.39 5.61
N ALA A 308 -0.10 -5.15 5.48
CA ALA A 308 -0.12 -6.59 5.75
C ALA A 308 -0.50 -6.90 7.21
N TYR A 309 0.02 -6.16 8.19
CA TYR A 309 -0.38 -6.33 9.59
C TYR A 309 -1.83 -5.93 9.84
N GLY A 310 -2.35 -4.91 9.13
CA GLY A 310 -3.76 -4.54 9.16
C GLY A 310 -4.67 -5.67 8.67
N GLU A 311 -4.32 -6.30 7.54
CA GLU A 311 -5.03 -7.47 7.00
C GLU A 311 -4.97 -8.68 7.96
N MET A 312 -3.89 -8.82 8.72
CA MET A 312 -3.76 -9.83 9.79
C MET A 312 -4.45 -9.44 11.11
N LEU A 313 -5.14 -8.29 11.16
CA LEU A 313 -5.76 -7.72 12.37
C LEU A 313 -4.77 -7.43 13.52
N LYS A 314 -3.47 -7.32 13.21
CA LYS A 314 -2.40 -6.94 14.15
C LYS A 314 -2.25 -5.42 14.18
N PHE A 315 -3.30 -4.74 14.62
CA PHE A 315 -3.46 -3.30 14.51
C PHE A 315 -2.36 -2.48 15.22
N GLU A 316 -1.83 -2.94 16.37
CA GLU A 316 -0.71 -2.27 17.06
C GLU A 316 0.53 -2.20 16.17
N MET A 317 0.85 -3.29 15.48
CA MET A 317 1.98 -3.34 14.56
C MET A 317 1.71 -2.51 13.31
N ALA A 318 0.48 -2.53 12.80
CA ALA A 318 0.08 -1.72 11.66
C ALA A 318 0.27 -0.23 11.93
N ILE A 319 -0.15 0.26 13.11
CA ILE A 319 0.02 1.65 13.53
C ILE A 319 1.50 2.04 13.51
N VAL A 320 2.37 1.26 14.16
CA VAL A 320 3.82 1.53 14.22
C VAL A 320 4.40 1.66 12.81
N PHE A 321 4.08 0.74 11.91
CA PHE A 321 4.65 0.75 10.57
C PHE A 321 4.08 1.86 9.67
N TYR A 322 2.82 2.26 9.85
CA TYR A 322 2.30 3.45 9.17
C TYR A 322 2.91 4.75 9.70
N GLU A 323 3.11 4.88 11.01
CA GLU A 323 3.78 6.03 11.61
C GLU A 323 5.24 6.14 11.13
N LEU A 324 5.96 5.01 11.06
CA LEU A 324 7.31 4.96 10.49
C LEU A 324 7.32 5.30 8.99
N ALA A 325 6.39 4.75 8.21
CA ALA A 325 6.28 5.08 6.79
C ALA A 325 6.07 6.58 6.58
N PHE A 326 5.19 7.20 7.38
CA PHE A 326 4.96 8.64 7.35
C PHE A 326 6.17 9.45 7.83
N HIS A 327 6.90 8.96 8.83
CA HIS A 327 8.12 9.62 9.33
C HIS A 327 9.19 9.71 8.24
N PHE A 328 9.46 8.61 7.53
CA PHE A 328 10.48 8.59 6.47
C PHE A 328 9.97 9.12 5.13
N ASN A 329 8.65 9.14 4.91
CA ASN A 329 8.01 9.79 3.77
C ASN A 329 6.78 10.60 4.21
N PRO A 330 6.96 11.89 4.54
CA PRO A 330 5.87 12.80 4.93
C PRO A 330 4.80 13.04 3.84
N HIS A 331 5.01 12.54 2.62
CA HIS A 331 4.06 12.64 1.51
C HIS A 331 3.21 11.37 1.31
N CYS A 332 3.30 10.38 2.20
CA CYS A 332 2.48 9.17 2.15
C CYS A 332 1.07 9.41 2.72
N ALA A 333 0.16 9.95 1.90
CA ALA A 333 -1.23 10.20 2.29
C ALA A 333 -1.98 8.89 2.62
N GLU A 334 -1.63 7.80 1.95
CA GLU A 334 -2.20 6.46 2.13
C GLU A 334 -1.96 5.92 3.54
N ALA A 335 -0.78 6.14 4.12
CA ALA A 335 -0.48 5.75 5.51
C ALA A 335 -1.38 6.48 6.51
N CYS A 336 -1.53 7.80 6.36
CA CYS A 336 -2.41 8.61 7.20
C CYS A 336 -3.88 8.17 7.07
N ASN A 337 -4.35 7.89 5.85
CA ASN A 337 -5.70 7.36 5.65
C ASN A 337 -5.92 6.04 6.39
N ASN A 338 -4.98 5.09 6.27
CA ASN A 338 -5.13 3.78 6.90
C ASN A 338 -5.00 3.85 8.43
N LEU A 339 -4.17 4.74 8.97
CA LEU A 339 -4.17 5.07 10.41
C LEU A 339 -5.54 5.58 10.86
N GLY A 340 -6.14 6.49 10.09
CA GLY A 340 -7.47 7.02 10.38
C GLY A 340 -8.54 5.92 10.42
N VAL A 341 -8.45 4.92 9.55
CA VAL A 341 -9.36 3.76 9.55
C VAL A 341 -9.22 2.96 10.85
N ILE A 342 -7.98 2.65 11.26
CA ILE A 342 -7.73 1.90 12.50
C ILE A 342 -8.20 2.69 13.73
N TYR A 343 -7.96 3.99 13.80
CA TYR A 343 -8.42 4.82 14.92
C TYR A 343 -9.93 4.91 14.99
N LYS A 344 -10.62 5.02 13.84
CA LYS A 344 -12.09 4.96 13.76
C LYS A 344 -12.62 3.64 14.29
N ASP A 345 -12.04 2.51 13.87
CA ASP A 345 -12.49 1.18 14.29
C ASP A 345 -12.23 0.91 15.78
N ARG A 346 -11.30 1.66 16.40
CA ARG A 346 -11.05 1.70 17.85
C ARG A 346 -11.87 2.75 18.60
N ASP A 347 -12.86 3.35 17.95
CA ASP A 347 -13.74 4.40 18.50
C ASP A 347 -13.00 5.69 18.92
N ASN A 348 -11.76 5.89 18.43
CA ASN A 348 -11.00 7.12 18.63
C ASN A 348 -11.24 8.07 17.45
N LEU A 349 -12.44 8.65 17.43
CA LEU A 349 -12.90 9.49 16.31
C LEU A 349 -12.06 10.77 16.13
N ASP A 350 -11.52 11.34 17.20
CA ASP A 350 -10.73 12.58 17.12
C ASP A 350 -9.39 12.34 16.40
N LYS A 351 -8.67 11.27 16.77
CA LYS A 351 -7.45 10.87 16.05
C LYS A 351 -7.76 10.47 14.61
N ALA A 352 -8.88 9.81 14.36
CA ALA A 352 -9.28 9.47 12.99
C ALA A 352 -9.45 10.74 12.13
N VAL A 353 -10.12 11.77 12.65
CA VAL A 353 -10.26 13.06 11.97
C VAL A 353 -8.91 13.70 11.69
N GLU A 354 -8.01 13.74 12.66
CA GLU A 354 -6.64 14.27 12.50
C GLU A 354 -5.90 13.55 11.36
N CYS A 355 -5.88 12.21 11.38
CA CYS A 355 -5.23 11.42 10.35
C CYS A 355 -5.81 11.66 8.95
N TYR A 356 -7.14 11.73 8.81
CA TYR A 356 -7.76 12.03 7.52
C TYR A 356 -7.46 13.47 7.06
N GLN A 357 -7.47 14.44 7.97
CA GLN A 357 -7.09 15.82 7.64
C GLN A 357 -5.62 15.92 7.20
N MET A 358 -4.71 15.18 7.84
CA MET A 358 -3.33 15.07 7.39
C MET A 358 -3.24 14.48 5.98
N ALA A 359 -3.93 13.36 5.71
CA ALA A 359 -3.98 12.75 4.38
C ALA A 359 -4.49 13.75 3.32
N LEU A 360 -5.50 14.55 3.65
CA LEU A 360 -6.08 15.56 2.75
C LEU A 360 -5.21 16.82 2.61
N SER A 361 -4.36 17.15 3.59
CA SER A 361 -3.38 18.23 3.44
C SER A 361 -2.30 17.89 2.40
N ILE A 362 -1.97 16.59 2.27
CA ILE A 362 -1.01 16.06 1.30
C ILE A 362 -1.68 15.85 -0.06
N LYS A 363 -2.88 15.24 -0.06
CA LYS A 363 -3.65 14.90 -1.27
C LYS A 363 -5.09 15.41 -1.13
N PRO A 364 -5.38 16.67 -1.51
CA PRO A 364 -6.69 17.29 -1.30
C PRO A 364 -7.87 16.57 -1.96
N ASN A 365 -7.63 15.88 -3.08
CA ASN A 365 -8.64 15.13 -3.82
C ASN A 365 -8.59 13.62 -3.51
N PHE A 366 -8.13 13.21 -2.32
CA PHE A 366 -8.10 11.80 -1.93
C PHE A 366 -9.51 11.31 -1.56
N SER A 367 -10.20 10.71 -2.54
CA SER A 367 -11.61 10.31 -2.42
C SER A 367 -11.88 9.37 -1.24
N GLN A 368 -10.99 8.40 -0.98
CA GLN A 368 -11.11 7.52 0.19
C GLN A 368 -11.10 8.30 1.52
N SER A 369 -10.15 9.20 1.73
CA SER A 369 -10.07 9.99 2.98
C SER A 369 -11.22 10.99 3.10
N LEU A 370 -11.66 11.60 2.01
CA LEU A 370 -12.85 12.47 2.00
C LEU A 370 -14.11 11.70 2.43
N ASN A 371 -14.34 10.53 1.85
CA ASN A 371 -15.47 9.66 2.22
C ASN A 371 -15.37 9.22 3.69
N ASN A 372 -14.20 8.74 4.12
CA ASN A 372 -14.00 8.25 5.48
C ASN A 372 -14.17 9.37 6.52
N LEU A 373 -13.69 10.58 6.24
CA LEU A 373 -13.93 11.75 7.09
C LEU A 373 -15.42 12.10 7.13
N GLY A 374 -16.12 12.01 6.00
CA GLY A 374 -17.57 12.16 5.93
C GLY A 374 -18.31 11.17 6.83
N VAL A 375 -17.91 9.89 6.80
CA VAL A 375 -18.46 8.84 7.68
C VAL A 375 -18.22 9.16 9.15
N VAL A 376 -17.03 9.60 9.53
CA VAL A 376 -16.74 10.00 10.92
C VAL A 376 -17.60 11.19 11.34
N TYR A 377 -17.78 12.18 10.48
CA TYR A 377 -18.68 13.30 10.76
C TYR A 377 -20.15 12.89 10.88
N THR A 378 -20.60 11.88 10.14
CA THR A 378 -21.94 11.28 10.34
C THR A 378 -22.07 10.71 11.75
N VAL A 379 -21.09 9.93 12.22
CA VAL A 379 -21.08 9.37 13.58
C VAL A 379 -21.06 10.46 14.65
N GLN A 380 -20.36 11.58 14.40
CA GLN A 380 -20.35 12.75 15.28
C GLN A 380 -21.61 13.64 15.19
N GLY A 381 -22.59 13.31 14.33
CA GLY A 381 -23.81 14.10 14.13
C GLY A 381 -23.62 15.39 13.31
N LYS A 382 -22.46 15.60 12.70
CA LYS A 382 -22.13 16.80 11.90
C LYS A 382 -22.60 16.63 10.44
N MET A 383 -23.92 16.55 10.24
CA MET A 383 -24.53 16.20 8.94
C MET A 383 -24.12 17.09 7.76
N ASP A 384 -24.16 18.43 7.91
CA ASP A 384 -23.76 19.37 6.85
C ASP A 384 -22.29 19.14 6.41
N ALA A 385 -21.40 18.91 7.38
CA ALA A 385 -19.98 18.66 7.13
C ALA A 385 -19.77 17.27 6.49
N ALA A 386 -20.48 16.25 6.95
CA ALA A 386 -20.46 14.91 6.40
C ALA A 386 -20.84 14.92 4.91
N ALA A 387 -21.95 15.56 4.56
CA ALA A 387 -22.41 15.69 3.18
C ALA A 387 -21.37 16.38 2.31
N SER A 388 -20.82 17.50 2.80
CA SER A 388 -19.79 18.24 2.06
C SER A 388 -18.57 17.38 1.75
N MET A 389 -18.09 16.57 2.70
CA MET A 389 -16.93 15.71 2.48
C MET A 389 -17.24 14.56 1.50
N ILE A 390 -18.41 13.92 1.62
CA ILE A 390 -18.82 12.84 0.72
C ILE A 390 -19.06 13.37 -0.71
N GLU A 391 -19.70 14.53 -0.86
CA GLU A 391 -19.88 15.18 -2.17
C GLU A 391 -18.53 15.52 -2.82
N LYS A 392 -17.55 16.01 -2.04
CA LYS A 392 -16.19 16.21 -2.55
C LYS A 392 -15.52 14.90 -2.95
N ALA A 393 -15.74 13.81 -2.21
CA ALA A 393 -15.22 12.49 -2.57
C ALA A 393 -15.77 12.03 -3.93
N ILE A 394 -17.06 12.26 -4.20
CA ILE A 394 -17.72 11.95 -5.47
C ILE A 394 -17.19 12.83 -6.61
N VAL A 395 -16.96 14.12 -6.37
CA VAL A 395 -16.35 15.00 -7.38
C VAL A 395 -14.92 14.56 -7.71
N ALA A 396 -14.14 14.16 -6.70
CA ALA A 396 -12.78 13.68 -6.89
C ALA A 396 -12.72 12.31 -7.61
N ASN A 397 -13.70 11.43 -7.35
CA ASN A 397 -13.84 10.16 -8.04
C ASN A 397 -15.33 9.82 -8.29
N PRO A 398 -15.86 10.16 -9.49
CA PRO A 398 -17.26 9.90 -9.83
C PRO A 398 -17.66 8.41 -9.92
N THR A 399 -16.69 7.49 -9.97
CA THR A 399 -16.94 6.04 -9.97
C THR A 399 -16.73 5.42 -8.59
N TYR A 400 -16.63 6.22 -7.53
CA TYR A 400 -16.50 5.70 -6.17
C TYR A 400 -17.87 5.27 -5.59
N ALA A 401 -18.27 4.03 -5.86
CA ALA A 401 -19.58 3.49 -5.48
C ALA A 401 -19.91 3.65 -3.99
N GLU A 402 -18.94 3.40 -3.09
CA GLU A 402 -19.15 3.46 -1.65
C GLU A 402 -19.56 4.87 -1.16
N ALA A 403 -19.02 5.93 -1.78
CA ALA A 403 -19.39 7.30 -1.45
C ALA A 403 -20.86 7.60 -1.75
N TYR A 404 -21.43 7.04 -2.82
CA TYR A 404 -22.86 7.15 -3.11
C TYR A 404 -23.72 6.39 -2.09
N ASN A 405 -23.29 5.20 -1.65
CA ASN A 405 -23.99 4.48 -0.57
C ASN A 405 -23.99 5.31 0.73
N ASN A 406 -22.83 5.86 1.12
CA ASN A 406 -22.71 6.65 2.35
C ASN A 406 -23.51 7.97 2.27
N LEU A 407 -23.59 8.58 1.08
CA LEU A 407 -24.46 9.73 0.84
C LEU A 407 -25.94 9.35 1.00
N GLY A 408 -26.34 8.18 0.49
CA GLY A 408 -27.70 7.67 0.66
C GLY A 408 -28.06 7.41 2.12
N VAL A 409 -27.12 6.88 2.91
CA VAL A 409 -27.27 6.71 4.36
C VAL A 409 -27.50 8.06 5.04
N LEU A 410 -26.70 9.07 4.68
CA LEU A 410 -26.84 10.41 5.23
C LEU A 410 -28.18 11.06 4.89
N TYR A 411 -28.66 10.94 3.64
CA TYR A 411 -29.97 11.44 3.25
C TYR A 411 -31.11 10.72 3.97
N ARG A 412 -31.01 9.39 4.14
CA ARG A 412 -31.99 8.62 4.90
C ARG A 412 -32.06 9.11 6.35
N ASP A 413 -30.91 9.31 6.99
CA ASP A 413 -30.83 9.76 8.38
C ASP A 413 -31.31 11.22 8.54
N ALA A 414 -31.21 12.03 7.48
CA ALA A 414 -31.81 13.35 7.38
C ALA A 414 -33.33 13.34 7.08
N GLY A 415 -33.88 12.20 6.66
CA GLY A 415 -35.29 12.03 6.29
C GLY A 415 -35.60 12.24 4.81
N ASP A 416 -34.62 12.57 3.97
CA ASP A 416 -34.78 12.80 2.53
C ASP A 416 -34.74 11.45 1.76
N ILE A 417 -35.78 10.63 1.94
CA ILE A 417 -35.79 9.23 1.45
C ILE A 417 -35.65 9.13 -0.08
N SER A 418 -36.28 10.02 -0.85
CA SER A 418 -36.17 10.01 -2.32
C SER A 418 -34.72 10.22 -2.76
N LEU A 419 -34.01 11.18 -2.16
CA LEU A 419 -32.58 11.40 -2.43
C LEU A 419 -31.72 10.23 -1.98
N ALA A 420 -32.09 9.56 -0.89
CA ALA A 420 -31.41 8.35 -0.44
C ALA A 420 -31.51 7.23 -1.48
N ILE A 421 -32.70 6.96 -2.01
CA ILE A 421 -32.93 5.95 -3.05
C ILE A 421 -32.14 6.28 -4.32
N GLU A 422 -32.19 7.54 -4.79
CA GLU A 422 -31.41 7.98 -5.95
C GLU A 422 -29.90 7.76 -5.76
N ALA A 423 -29.38 8.03 -4.56
CA ALA A 423 -27.98 7.82 -4.24
C ALA A 423 -27.61 6.32 -4.24
N TYR A 424 -28.45 5.46 -3.65
CA TYR A 424 -28.23 4.01 -3.71
C TYR A 424 -28.32 3.48 -5.15
N GLU A 425 -29.22 4.00 -5.98
CA GLU A 425 -29.31 3.62 -7.39
C GLU A 425 -28.07 4.03 -8.20
N LYS A 426 -27.49 5.20 -7.91
CA LYS A 426 -26.20 5.60 -8.49
C LYS A 426 -25.07 4.66 -8.06
N CYS A 427 -25.04 4.25 -6.79
CA CYS A 427 -24.11 3.22 -6.31
C CYS A 427 -24.29 1.92 -7.10
N LEU A 428 -25.52 1.41 -7.22
CA LEU A 428 -25.85 0.16 -7.92
C LEU A 428 -25.65 0.22 -9.45
N LYS A 429 -25.60 1.41 -10.06
CA LYS A 429 -25.19 1.56 -11.47
C LYS A 429 -23.69 1.35 -11.65
N ILE A 430 -22.88 1.68 -10.65
CA ILE A 430 -21.42 1.56 -10.69
C ILE A 430 -20.98 0.18 -10.20
N ASP A 431 -21.53 -0.26 -9.07
CA ASP A 431 -21.32 -1.59 -8.48
C ASP A 431 -22.69 -2.28 -8.32
N PRO A 432 -23.15 -3.00 -9.36
CA PRO A 432 -24.45 -3.67 -9.34
C PRO A 432 -24.60 -4.65 -8.17
N ASP A 433 -23.53 -5.25 -7.69
CA ASP A 433 -23.57 -6.31 -6.68
C ASP A 433 -23.25 -5.77 -5.27
N SER A 434 -23.23 -4.44 -5.10
CA SER A 434 -23.09 -3.79 -3.80
C SER A 434 -24.20 -4.21 -2.84
N ARG A 435 -23.87 -5.11 -1.92
CA ARG A 435 -24.80 -5.61 -0.90
C ARG A 435 -25.43 -4.48 -0.09
N ASN A 436 -24.60 -3.60 0.46
CA ASN A 436 -25.05 -2.53 1.35
C ASN A 436 -26.00 -1.57 0.63
N ALA A 437 -25.66 -1.13 -0.58
CA ALA A 437 -26.51 -0.23 -1.34
C ALA A 437 -27.84 -0.90 -1.75
N GLY A 438 -27.81 -2.16 -2.16
CA GLY A 438 -29.01 -2.92 -2.50
C GLY A 438 -29.98 -3.03 -1.32
N GLN A 439 -29.48 -3.48 -0.17
CA GLN A 439 -30.30 -3.67 1.03
C GLN A 439 -30.78 -2.32 1.60
N ASN A 440 -29.90 -1.31 1.65
CA ASN A 440 -30.27 0.03 2.10
C ASN A 440 -31.34 0.67 1.20
N ARG A 441 -31.26 0.45 -0.12
CA ARG A 441 -32.30 0.89 -1.07
C ARG A 441 -33.63 0.22 -0.77
N LEU A 442 -33.64 -1.11 -0.64
CA LEU A 442 -34.86 -1.86 -0.35
C LEU A 442 -35.50 -1.42 0.98
N LEU A 443 -34.68 -1.25 2.03
CA LEU A 443 -35.13 -0.70 3.30
C LEU A 443 -35.71 0.71 3.12
N ALA A 444 -35.03 1.59 2.39
CA ALA A 444 -35.47 2.97 2.14
C ALA A 444 -36.81 3.03 1.39
N MET A 445 -37.04 2.13 0.43
CA MET A 445 -38.28 2.08 -0.33
C MET A 445 -39.52 1.78 0.53
N ASN A 446 -39.36 1.17 1.73
CA ASN A 446 -40.50 0.98 2.65
C ASN A 446 -41.00 2.30 3.26
N TYR A 447 -40.24 3.40 3.16
CA TYR A 447 -40.65 4.71 3.70
C TYR A 447 -41.35 5.60 2.66
N ILE A 448 -41.42 5.19 1.39
CA ILE A 448 -42.10 5.94 0.34
C ILE A 448 -43.37 5.22 -0.08
N ASN A 449 -44.49 5.95 -0.15
CA ASN A 449 -45.73 5.48 -0.76
C ASN A 449 -45.77 5.88 -2.23
N GLU A 450 -44.94 5.24 -3.06
CA GLU A 450 -45.02 5.32 -4.52
C GLU A 450 -45.96 4.19 -4.97
N GLY A 451 -47.12 4.54 -5.53
CA GLY A 451 -48.26 3.64 -5.72
C GLY A 451 -47.99 2.24 -6.33
N THR A 452 -48.93 1.34 -6.05
CA THR A 452 -48.96 -0.10 -6.37
C THR A 452 -47.78 -0.90 -5.83
N ASP A 453 -48.03 -1.72 -4.79
CA ASP A 453 -47.10 -2.62 -4.08
C ASP A 453 -46.18 -3.46 -4.98
N ASP A 454 -46.54 -3.63 -6.25
CA ASP A 454 -45.79 -4.37 -7.26
C ASP A 454 -44.37 -3.83 -7.50
N VAL A 455 -44.14 -2.51 -7.44
CA VAL A 455 -42.79 -1.94 -7.65
C VAL A 455 -41.83 -2.35 -6.54
N LEU A 456 -42.30 -2.27 -5.28
CA LEU A 456 -41.52 -2.65 -4.12
C LEU A 456 -41.22 -4.16 -4.13
N TYR A 457 -42.23 -4.97 -4.45
CA TYR A 457 -42.09 -6.42 -4.58
C TYR A 457 -41.07 -6.80 -5.69
N GLU A 458 -41.20 -6.24 -6.89
CA GLU A 458 -40.28 -6.57 -7.99
C GLU A 458 -38.85 -6.11 -7.70
N ALA A 459 -38.67 -4.98 -7.00
CA ALA A 459 -37.34 -4.55 -6.54
C ALA A 459 -36.68 -5.57 -5.59
N HIS A 460 -37.43 -6.10 -4.61
CA HIS A 460 -36.94 -7.13 -3.69
C HIS A 460 -36.63 -8.44 -4.44
N ARG A 461 -37.55 -8.88 -5.29
CA ARG A 461 -37.44 -10.12 -6.06
C ARG A 461 -36.25 -10.09 -7.02
N GLU A 462 -36.04 -8.98 -7.72
CA GLU A 462 -34.90 -8.84 -8.63
C GLU A 462 -33.58 -8.79 -7.86
N TRP A 463 -33.53 -8.05 -6.75
CA TRP A 463 -32.36 -8.06 -5.87
C TRP A 463 -32.04 -9.48 -5.40
N GLY A 464 -33.03 -10.23 -4.91
CA GLY A 464 -32.80 -11.57 -4.36
C GLY A 464 -32.34 -12.58 -5.42
N ARG A 465 -32.90 -12.52 -6.63
CA ARG A 465 -32.42 -13.35 -7.76
C ARG A 465 -30.96 -13.10 -8.11
N ARG A 466 -30.53 -11.84 -8.10
CA ARG A 466 -29.15 -11.45 -8.40
C ARG A 466 -28.23 -11.83 -7.25
N PHE A 467 -28.63 -11.48 -6.02
CA PHE A 467 -27.87 -11.73 -4.80
C PHE A 467 -27.62 -13.23 -4.58
N MET A 468 -28.60 -14.11 -4.84
CA MET A 468 -28.43 -15.56 -4.72
C MET A 468 -27.38 -16.16 -5.65
N ARG A 469 -27.04 -15.51 -6.77
CA ARG A 469 -25.99 -15.99 -7.69
C ARG A 469 -24.58 -15.82 -7.10
N LEU A 470 -24.44 -14.99 -6.07
CA LEU A 470 -23.17 -14.75 -5.38
C LEU A 470 -22.82 -15.85 -4.36
N TYR A 471 -23.77 -16.76 -4.08
CA TYR A 471 -23.65 -17.79 -3.06
C TYR A 471 -23.87 -19.20 -3.63
N PRO A 472 -23.08 -20.20 -3.19
CA PRO A 472 -23.34 -21.60 -3.53
C PRO A 472 -24.64 -22.06 -2.87
N GLN A 473 -25.50 -22.77 -3.60
CA GLN A 473 -26.78 -23.23 -3.10
C GLN A 473 -26.74 -24.74 -2.83
N TYR A 474 -27.19 -25.13 -1.64
CA TYR A 474 -27.40 -26.53 -1.32
C TYR A 474 -28.76 -27.01 -1.85
N SER A 475 -28.78 -28.17 -2.49
CA SER A 475 -29.97 -28.80 -3.07
C SER A 475 -30.37 -30.12 -2.40
N SER A 476 -29.60 -30.55 -1.40
CA SER A 476 -29.84 -31.78 -0.63
C SER A 476 -29.48 -31.60 0.84
N TRP A 477 -30.16 -32.35 1.71
CA TRP A 477 -30.00 -32.29 3.16
C TRP A 477 -29.99 -33.70 3.73
N ASP A 478 -29.04 -33.97 4.63
CA ASP A 478 -28.85 -35.28 5.25
C ASP A 478 -29.76 -35.49 6.48
N ASN A 479 -30.62 -34.50 6.77
CA ASN A 479 -31.60 -34.55 7.85
C ASN A 479 -32.49 -35.81 7.75
N PRO A 480 -32.53 -36.68 8.77
CA PRO A 480 -33.37 -37.86 8.76
C PRO A 480 -34.86 -37.50 8.63
N LYS A 481 -35.61 -38.26 7.83
CA LYS A 481 -37.06 -38.05 7.59
C LYS A 481 -37.93 -38.89 8.55
N ASP A 482 -37.51 -38.98 9.80
CA ASP A 482 -38.27 -39.65 10.87
C ASP A 482 -39.25 -38.64 11.51
N PRO A 483 -40.58 -38.86 11.47
CA PRO A 483 -41.55 -37.93 12.05
C PRO A 483 -41.53 -37.92 13.59
N GLU A 484 -41.00 -38.96 14.24
CA GLU A 484 -41.00 -39.09 15.70
C GLU A 484 -39.75 -38.50 16.37
N ARG A 485 -38.73 -38.11 15.58
CA ARG A 485 -37.53 -37.48 16.13
C ARG A 485 -37.80 -36.04 16.52
N GLN A 486 -37.03 -35.55 17.49
CA GLN A 486 -37.01 -34.12 17.79
C GLN A 486 -36.50 -33.32 16.59
N LEU A 487 -37.26 -32.29 16.21
CA LEU A 487 -36.83 -31.34 15.19
C LEU A 487 -35.85 -30.33 15.78
N ILE A 488 -34.87 -29.93 14.96
CA ILE A 488 -33.86 -28.93 15.29
C ILE A 488 -34.26 -27.60 14.68
N ILE A 489 -34.55 -26.61 15.52
CA ILE A 489 -34.96 -25.26 15.12
C ILE A 489 -33.82 -24.28 15.38
N GLY A 490 -33.34 -23.63 14.32
CA GLY A 490 -32.31 -22.62 14.37
C GLY A 490 -32.89 -21.21 14.34
N TYR A 491 -32.39 -20.29 15.17
CA TYR A 491 -32.71 -18.86 15.11
C TYR A 491 -31.46 -18.02 14.87
N VAL A 492 -31.45 -17.20 13.81
CA VAL A 492 -30.29 -16.39 13.43
C VAL A 492 -30.61 -14.90 13.48
N SER A 493 -29.77 -14.12 14.16
CA SER A 493 -29.91 -12.67 14.25
C SER A 493 -28.65 -11.98 14.79
N PRO A 494 -28.32 -10.76 14.35
CA PRO A 494 -27.38 -9.89 15.03
C PRO A 494 -28.02 -9.15 16.23
N ASP A 495 -29.34 -9.25 16.41
CA ASP A 495 -30.11 -8.38 17.29
C ASP A 495 -30.35 -8.95 18.70
N TYR A 496 -29.58 -9.96 19.11
CA TYR A 496 -29.66 -10.53 20.47
C TYR A 496 -29.02 -9.64 21.55
N PHE A 497 -29.14 -8.31 21.43
CA PHE A 497 -28.75 -7.31 22.41
C PHE A 497 -29.95 -6.39 22.69
N THR A 498 -29.78 -5.29 23.42
CA THR A 498 -30.83 -4.31 23.67
C THR A 498 -31.22 -3.59 22.38
N HIS A 499 -32.14 -4.21 21.65
CA HIS A 499 -32.63 -3.84 20.32
C HIS A 499 -34.13 -4.18 20.23
N SER A 500 -34.86 -3.61 19.27
CA SER A 500 -36.31 -3.84 19.14
C SER A 500 -36.65 -5.33 18.92
N VAL A 501 -35.94 -6.00 18.00
CA VAL A 501 -36.14 -7.43 17.68
C VAL A 501 -36.00 -8.33 18.90
N SER A 502 -35.09 -7.99 19.83
CA SER A 502 -34.87 -8.83 21.01
C SER A 502 -36.08 -8.92 21.94
N TYR A 503 -36.93 -7.89 21.99
CA TYR A 503 -38.16 -7.93 22.79
C TYR A 503 -39.24 -8.85 22.19
N PHE A 504 -39.18 -9.13 20.89
CA PHE A 504 -40.12 -10.02 20.21
C PHE A 504 -39.67 -11.49 20.28
N ILE A 505 -38.39 -11.77 20.00
CA ILE A 505 -37.84 -13.14 20.05
C ILE A 505 -37.68 -13.70 21.47
N GLU A 506 -37.72 -12.84 22.49
CA GLU A 506 -37.58 -13.24 23.89
C GLU A 506 -38.58 -14.34 24.30
N ALA A 507 -39.87 -14.17 23.99
CA ALA A 507 -40.89 -15.14 24.35
C ALA A 507 -40.69 -16.51 23.66
N PRO A 508 -40.48 -16.60 22.33
CA PRO A 508 -40.14 -17.87 21.67
C PRO A 508 -38.94 -18.59 22.28
N LEU A 509 -37.85 -17.89 22.62
CA LEU A 509 -36.66 -18.53 23.20
C LEU A 509 -36.89 -18.99 24.65
N ILE A 510 -37.69 -18.26 25.43
CA ILE A 510 -37.96 -18.60 26.83
C ILE A 510 -38.99 -19.71 26.93
N TYR A 511 -40.08 -19.64 26.18
CA TYR A 511 -41.24 -20.53 26.32
C TYR A 511 -41.27 -21.64 25.28
N HIS A 512 -40.19 -21.83 24.52
CA HIS A 512 -40.05 -22.98 23.63
C HIS A 512 -40.27 -24.29 24.39
N ASP A 513 -40.84 -25.28 23.71
CA ASP A 513 -40.92 -26.64 24.18
C ASP A 513 -39.61 -27.37 23.89
N PHE A 514 -38.66 -27.28 24.82
CA PHE A 514 -37.36 -27.96 24.71
C PHE A 514 -37.45 -29.48 24.93
N ALA A 515 -38.62 -30.01 25.33
CA ALA A 515 -38.82 -31.45 25.47
C ALA A 515 -39.11 -32.11 24.12
N ASN A 516 -39.70 -31.38 23.18
CA ASN A 516 -40.03 -31.89 21.84
C ASN A 516 -39.14 -31.31 20.73
N PHE A 517 -38.43 -30.20 20.99
CA PHE A 517 -37.61 -29.53 19.99
C PHE A 517 -36.22 -29.18 20.52
N LYS A 518 -35.20 -29.34 19.68
CA LYS A 518 -33.85 -28.86 19.96
C LYS A 518 -33.68 -27.46 19.37
N VAL A 519 -33.37 -26.47 20.21
CA VAL A 519 -33.19 -25.07 19.78
C VAL A 519 -31.72 -24.73 19.63
N VAL A 520 -31.35 -24.08 18.53
CA VAL A 520 -30.00 -23.56 18.27
C VAL A 520 -30.09 -22.07 17.97
N VAL A 521 -29.30 -21.25 18.67
CA VAL A 521 -29.24 -19.81 18.42
C VAL A 521 -27.91 -19.45 17.78
N TYR A 522 -27.97 -18.78 16.64
CA TYR A 522 -26.83 -18.25 15.89
C TYR A 522 -26.77 -16.74 16.08
N SER A 523 -25.92 -16.30 17.01
CA SER A 523 -25.77 -14.89 17.40
C SER A 523 -24.70 -14.19 16.58
N ALA A 524 -25.11 -13.19 15.80
CA ALA A 524 -24.20 -12.30 15.08
C ALA A 524 -23.97 -10.95 15.80
N VAL A 525 -24.16 -10.94 17.12
CA VAL A 525 -24.01 -9.73 17.96
C VAL A 525 -22.56 -9.24 17.95
N VAL A 526 -22.36 -7.96 17.64
CA VAL A 526 -21.03 -7.32 17.64
C VAL A 526 -20.50 -7.10 19.05
N LYS A 527 -21.34 -6.52 19.91
CA LYS A 527 -21.02 -6.21 21.32
C LYS A 527 -22.13 -6.72 22.21
N ALA A 528 -21.86 -7.80 22.93
CA ALA A 528 -22.82 -8.42 23.84
C ALA A 528 -23.13 -7.49 25.03
N ASP A 529 -24.38 -7.49 25.46
CA ASP A 529 -24.85 -6.79 26.65
C ASP A 529 -25.52 -7.73 27.67
N ALA A 530 -26.13 -7.16 28.70
CA ALA A 530 -26.84 -7.92 29.72
C ALA A 530 -27.99 -8.76 29.13
N LYS A 531 -28.66 -8.27 28.09
CA LYS A 531 -29.74 -9.00 27.43
C LYS A 531 -29.19 -10.17 26.60
N THR A 532 -28.08 -9.98 25.88
CA THR A 532 -27.37 -11.08 25.19
C THR A 532 -27.02 -12.20 26.16
N SER A 533 -26.42 -11.83 27.29
CA SER A 533 -26.02 -12.77 28.34
C SER A 533 -27.22 -13.55 28.88
N ARG A 534 -28.33 -12.86 29.13
CA ARG A 534 -29.59 -13.46 29.60
C ARG A 534 -30.19 -14.45 28.59
N PHE A 535 -30.16 -14.15 27.30
CA PHE A 535 -30.63 -15.11 26.29
C PHE A 535 -29.74 -16.35 26.23
N LYS A 536 -28.42 -16.15 26.19
CA LYS A 536 -27.45 -17.25 26.16
C LYS A 536 -27.62 -18.17 27.37
N GLU A 537 -27.68 -17.62 28.57
CA GLU A 537 -27.88 -18.40 29.80
C GLU A 537 -29.18 -19.20 29.76
N ARG A 538 -30.31 -18.57 29.38
CA ARG A 538 -31.62 -19.23 29.37
C ARG A 538 -31.71 -20.36 28.35
N VAL A 539 -31.21 -20.14 27.13
CA VAL A 539 -31.19 -21.15 26.07
C VAL A 539 -30.36 -22.35 26.51
N LEU A 540 -29.15 -22.11 27.03
CA LEU A 540 -28.28 -23.19 27.51
C LEU A 540 -28.88 -23.95 28.70
N LYS A 541 -29.48 -23.24 29.67
CA LYS A 541 -30.12 -23.85 30.84
C LYS A 541 -31.28 -24.78 30.48
N LYS A 542 -31.97 -24.51 29.36
CA LYS A 542 -33.07 -25.35 28.86
C LYS A 542 -32.61 -26.48 27.92
N GLY A 543 -31.30 -26.64 27.71
CA GLY A 543 -30.73 -27.68 26.85
C GLY A 543 -30.60 -27.29 25.37
N GLY A 544 -30.77 -26.01 25.04
CA GLY A 544 -30.47 -25.47 23.70
C GLY A 544 -28.98 -25.24 23.47
N MET A 545 -28.63 -24.85 22.24
CA MET A 545 -27.28 -24.50 21.84
C MET A 545 -27.16 -23.02 21.50
N TRP A 546 -25.99 -22.42 21.76
CA TRP A 546 -25.67 -21.04 21.42
C TRP A 546 -24.36 -20.97 20.65
N ARG A 547 -24.38 -20.38 19.45
CA ARG A 547 -23.21 -20.18 18.60
C ARG A 547 -23.01 -18.70 18.32
N ASP A 548 -21.83 -18.20 18.66
CA ASP A 548 -21.41 -16.84 18.31
C ASP A 548 -20.78 -16.88 16.90
N ILE A 549 -21.40 -16.18 15.95
CA ILE A 549 -21.06 -16.21 14.51
C ILE A 549 -20.64 -14.84 13.96
N TYR A 550 -20.46 -13.84 14.82
CA TYR A 550 -19.94 -12.53 14.40
C TYR A 550 -18.54 -12.67 13.79
N GLY A 551 -18.30 -12.01 12.66
CA GLY A 551 -17.03 -12.05 11.93
C GLY A 551 -16.76 -13.33 11.13
N ILE A 552 -17.65 -14.33 11.17
CA ILE A 552 -17.53 -15.55 10.37
C ILE A 552 -18.14 -15.32 8.98
N ASP A 553 -17.43 -15.72 7.93
CA ASP A 553 -17.94 -15.71 6.55
C ASP A 553 -19.27 -16.47 6.43
N GLU A 554 -20.25 -15.90 5.72
CA GLU A 554 -21.61 -16.44 5.65
C GLU A 554 -21.70 -17.83 5.01
N LYS A 555 -20.79 -18.19 4.08
CA LYS A 555 -20.75 -19.54 3.50
C LYS A 555 -20.31 -20.56 4.56
N LYS A 556 -19.37 -20.17 5.41
CA LYS A 556 -18.93 -20.99 6.55
C LYS A 556 -20.01 -21.07 7.63
N VAL A 557 -20.74 -19.99 7.90
CA VAL A 557 -21.93 -20.04 8.77
C VAL A 557 -22.97 -21.02 8.19
N ALA A 558 -23.19 -21.03 6.88
CA ALA A 558 -24.08 -22.00 6.24
C ALA A 558 -23.63 -23.45 6.45
N SER A 559 -22.33 -23.74 6.39
CA SER A 559 -21.79 -25.07 6.75
C SER A 559 -22.04 -25.42 8.22
N ILE A 560 -21.82 -24.49 9.15
CA ILE A 560 -22.09 -24.72 10.59
C ILE A 560 -23.57 -25.10 10.81
N VAL A 561 -24.49 -24.40 10.14
CA VAL A 561 -25.94 -24.70 10.23
C VAL A 561 -26.26 -26.10 9.72
N ARG A 562 -25.59 -26.55 8.65
CA ARG A 562 -25.75 -27.93 8.13
C ARG A 562 -25.18 -28.97 9.08
N ASP A 563 -24.00 -28.73 9.64
CA ASP A 563 -23.36 -29.64 10.59
C ASP A 563 -24.22 -29.82 11.85
N ASP A 564 -24.95 -28.77 12.24
CA ASP A 564 -25.93 -28.81 13.32
C ASP A 564 -27.24 -29.55 12.95
N ASN A 565 -27.39 -29.98 11.70
CA ASN A 565 -28.57 -30.65 11.16
C ASN A 565 -29.87 -29.88 11.43
N VAL A 566 -29.84 -28.55 11.28
CA VAL A 566 -31.02 -27.70 11.46
C VAL A 566 -32.10 -28.09 10.45
N ASP A 567 -33.31 -28.33 10.93
CA ASP A 567 -34.48 -28.65 10.11
C ASP A 567 -35.22 -27.41 9.65
N ILE A 568 -35.42 -26.47 10.59
CA ILE A 568 -36.12 -25.21 10.35
C ILE A 568 -35.20 -24.08 10.80
N LEU A 569 -34.82 -23.21 9.88
CA LEU A 569 -33.98 -22.06 10.16
C LEU A 569 -34.79 -20.77 10.05
N VAL A 570 -34.87 -20.02 11.15
CA VAL A 570 -35.64 -18.78 11.28
C VAL A 570 -34.69 -17.58 11.34
N GLU A 571 -34.81 -16.70 10.35
CA GLU A 571 -34.04 -15.47 10.20
C GLU A 571 -34.84 -14.26 10.72
N LEU A 572 -34.22 -13.41 11.55
CA LEU A 572 -34.96 -12.39 12.30
C LEU A 572 -34.83 -10.94 11.83
N THR A 573 -34.06 -10.66 10.79
CA THR A 573 -33.49 -9.32 10.55
C THR A 573 -33.90 -8.73 9.19
N GLY A 574 -34.01 -9.55 8.14
CA GLY A 574 -34.28 -9.11 6.77
C GLY A 574 -33.24 -8.11 6.26
N HIS A 575 -33.66 -7.03 5.59
CA HIS A 575 -32.76 -6.04 4.98
C HIS A 575 -32.18 -5.00 5.96
N THR A 576 -32.24 -5.26 7.25
CA THR A 576 -31.66 -4.36 8.27
C THR A 576 -30.19 -4.70 8.56
N ALA A 577 -29.52 -3.85 9.36
CA ALA A 577 -28.07 -3.88 9.51
C ALA A 577 -27.55 -5.25 10.02
N ASN A 578 -26.38 -5.66 9.51
CA ASN A 578 -25.67 -6.88 9.93
C ASN A 578 -26.46 -8.20 9.75
N ASN A 579 -27.49 -8.22 8.90
CA ASN A 579 -28.25 -9.43 8.56
C ASN A 579 -27.36 -10.59 8.06
N LYS A 580 -27.96 -11.78 8.00
CA LYS A 580 -27.31 -13.00 7.52
C LYS A 580 -28.01 -13.58 6.28
N LEU A 581 -28.55 -12.71 5.42
CA LEU A 581 -29.24 -13.11 4.20
C LEU A 581 -28.34 -13.84 3.19
N GLY A 582 -27.02 -13.62 3.21
CA GLY A 582 -26.08 -14.38 2.37
C GLY A 582 -25.99 -15.85 2.79
N MET A 583 -26.07 -16.10 4.10
CA MET A 583 -26.16 -17.47 4.63
C MET A 583 -27.50 -18.12 4.22
N MET A 584 -28.61 -17.38 4.32
CA MET A 584 -29.93 -17.87 3.87
C MET A 584 -29.98 -18.14 2.36
N ALA A 585 -29.24 -17.36 1.56
CA ALA A 585 -29.09 -17.57 0.12
C ALA A 585 -28.42 -18.92 -0.22
N CYS A 586 -27.58 -19.46 0.69
CA CYS A 586 -26.97 -20.78 0.51
C CYS A 586 -27.95 -21.95 0.70
N ARG A 587 -29.11 -21.70 1.29
CA ARG A 587 -30.11 -22.73 1.67
C ARG A 587 -29.57 -23.87 2.56
N PRO A 588 -28.92 -23.57 3.71
CA PRO A 588 -28.34 -24.60 4.55
C PRO A 588 -29.33 -25.53 5.25
N ALA A 589 -30.57 -25.08 5.54
CA ALA A 589 -31.62 -25.90 6.13
C ALA A 589 -32.68 -26.30 5.08
N PRO A 590 -33.37 -27.45 5.25
CA PRO A 590 -34.41 -27.88 4.31
C PRO A 590 -35.61 -26.93 4.30
N LEU A 591 -35.95 -26.34 5.45
CA LEU A 591 -36.94 -25.27 5.58
C LEU A 591 -36.29 -23.99 6.10
N GLN A 592 -36.52 -22.90 5.39
CA GLN A 592 -36.05 -21.56 5.76
C GLN A 592 -37.20 -20.59 5.91
N VAL A 593 -37.17 -19.81 6.98
CA VAL A 593 -38.25 -18.94 7.42
C VAL A 593 -37.69 -17.57 7.78
N THR A 594 -38.46 -16.51 7.52
CA THR A 594 -38.16 -15.15 8.03
C THR A 594 -39.28 -14.67 8.97
N TRP A 595 -38.87 -14.03 10.07
CA TRP A 595 -39.71 -13.41 11.11
C TRP A 595 -38.78 -12.69 12.06
N ILE A 596 -38.75 -11.38 12.33
CA ILE A 596 -39.84 -10.40 12.44
C ILE A 596 -39.33 -8.99 12.12
N GLY A 597 -38.00 -8.82 12.02
CA GLY A 597 -37.33 -7.51 11.97
C GLY A 597 -37.51 -6.74 10.67
N TYR A 598 -38.17 -7.34 9.67
CA TYR A 598 -38.43 -6.69 8.39
C TYR A 598 -39.90 -6.87 7.98
N PRO A 599 -40.61 -5.77 7.65
CA PRO A 599 -42.04 -5.81 7.44
C PRO A 599 -42.46 -6.39 6.09
N ASN A 600 -41.54 -6.52 5.13
CA ASN A 600 -41.83 -6.92 3.76
C ASN A 600 -41.12 -8.23 3.38
N THR A 601 -41.25 -8.66 2.12
CA THR A 601 -40.48 -9.78 1.56
C THR A 601 -38.98 -9.54 1.67
N THR A 602 -38.20 -10.59 1.93
CA THR A 602 -36.73 -10.53 1.80
C THR A 602 -36.30 -10.53 0.35
N GLY A 603 -37.18 -10.95 -0.57
CA GLY A 603 -36.88 -11.09 -1.98
C GLY A 603 -36.11 -12.37 -2.34
N LEU A 604 -35.70 -13.19 -1.37
CA LEU A 604 -34.90 -14.40 -1.58
C LEU A 604 -35.76 -15.64 -1.86
N PRO A 605 -35.69 -16.24 -3.08
CA PRO A 605 -36.34 -17.52 -3.36
C PRO A 605 -35.89 -18.70 -2.48
N SER A 606 -34.75 -18.60 -1.81
CA SER A 606 -34.29 -19.65 -0.90
C SER A 606 -35.03 -19.66 0.44
N ILE A 607 -35.70 -18.57 0.83
CA ILE A 607 -36.53 -18.50 2.04
C ILE A 607 -37.94 -18.92 1.65
N ASP A 608 -38.42 -19.99 2.27
CA ASP A 608 -39.68 -20.64 1.89
C ASP A 608 -40.88 -19.88 2.47
N TYR A 609 -40.78 -19.46 3.73
CA TYR A 609 -41.91 -18.92 4.48
C TYR A 609 -41.60 -17.60 5.19
N ARG A 610 -42.61 -16.74 5.30
CA ARG A 610 -42.62 -15.59 6.21
C ARG A 610 -43.71 -15.78 7.25
N ILE A 611 -43.33 -15.78 8.53
CA ILE A 611 -44.32 -15.83 9.61
C ILE A 611 -44.91 -14.44 9.79
N THR A 612 -46.23 -14.37 9.80
CA THR A 612 -47.02 -13.16 10.02
C THR A 612 -48.32 -13.52 10.75
N ASP A 613 -49.23 -12.57 10.93
CA ASP A 613 -50.56 -12.80 11.44
C ASP A 613 -51.63 -12.12 10.58
N ALA A 614 -52.91 -12.38 10.91
CA ALA A 614 -54.05 -11.84 10.17
C ALA A 614 -54.26 -10.33 10.36
N LEU A 615 -53.55 -9.69 11.30
CA LEU A 615 -53.62 -8.23 11.51
C LEU A 615 -52.60 -7.51 10.64
N ALA A 616 -51.36 -8.01 10.61
CA ALA A 616 -50.29 -7.46 9.79
C ALA A 616 -50.51 -7.75 8.31
N ASP A 617 -50.90 -8.99 7.98
CA ASP A 617 -51.18 -9.44 6.62
C ASP A 617 -52.53 -10.14 6.56
N PRO A 618 -53.64 -9.40 6.33
CA PRO A 618 -54.97 -10.00 6.21
C PRO A 618 -55.01 -11.12 5.16
N PRO A 619 -55.88 -12.13 5.30
CA PRO A 619 -56.04 -13.19 4.29
C PRO A 619 -56.27 -12.68 2.86
N GLU A 620 -56.92 -11.53 2.73
CA GLU A 620 -57.24 -10.83 1.49
C GLU A 620 -56.18 -9.81 1.03
N THR A 621 -55.01 -9.76 1.69
CA THR A 621 -53.95 -8.82 1.32
C THR A 621 -53.55 -8.98 -0.16
N LYS A 622 -53.37 -7.85 -0.84
CA LYS A 622 -52.87 -7.80 -2.22
C LYS A 622 -51.34 -7.72 -2.30
N GLN A 623 -50.68 -7.51 -1.17
CA GLN A 623 -49.23 -7.39 -1.09
C GLN A 623 -48.57 -8.71 -1.45
N LYS A 624 -47.70 -8.66 -2.46
CA LYS A 624 -46.97 -9.83 -2.96
C LYS A 624 -45.71 -10.08 -2.15
N HIS A 625 -45.38 -11.36 -1.99
CA HIS A 625 -44.21 -11.83 -1.28
C HIS A 625 -43.53 -12.92 -2.11
N VAL A 626 -42.20 -13.02 -2.02
CA VAL A 626 -41.46 -14.16 -2.59
C VAL A 626 -41.68 -15.39 -1.73
N GLU A 627 -41.74 -15.20 -0.42
CA GLU A 627 -42.03 -16.22 0.59
C GLU A 627 -43.53 -16.51 0.68
N GLU A 628 -43.90 -17.74 1.03
CA GLU A 628 -45.28 -18.07 1.38
C GLU A 628 -45.62 -17.56 2.79
N LEU A 629 -46.77 -16.90 2.94
CA LEU A 629 -47.18 -16.31 4.21
C LEU A 629 -47.80 -17.36 5.14
N VAL A 630 -47.14 -17.64 6.26
CA VAL A 630 -47.66 -18.48 7.34
C VAL A 630 -48.27 -17.58 8.41
N ARG A 631 -49.60 -17.62 8.54
CA ARG A 631 -50.35 -16.78 9.48
C ARG A 631 -50.56 -17.51 10.80
N LEU A 632 -49.83 -17.10 11.84
CA LEU A 632 -50.05 -17.55 13.21
C LEU A 632 -50.86 -16.52 14.00
N PRO A 633 -51.64 -16.90 15.02
CA PRO A 633 -52.43 -15.93 15.78
C PRO A 633 -51.54 -14.95 16.57
N HIS A 634 -51.73 -13.65 16.34
CA HIS A 634 -51.18 -12.55 17.15
C HIS A 634 -49.66 -12.60 17.38
N CYS A 635 -48.89 -13.02 16.37
CA CYS A 635 -47.45 -13.21 16.50
C CYS A 635 -46.61 -12.07 15.92
N PHE A 636 -47.16 -11.22 15.04
CA PHE A 636 -46.40 -10.15 14.41
C PHE A 636 -46.33 -8.95 15.38
N LEU A 637 -45.10 -8.53 15.70
CA LEU A 637 -44.79 -7.48 16.68
C LEU A 637 -45.39 -7.73 18.09
N CYS A 638 -45.45 -8.98 18.53
CA CYS A 638 -45.90 -9.36 19.88
C CYS A 638 -44.81 -9.06 20.94
N TYR A 639 -44.92 -7.89 21.58
CA TYR A 639 -43.90 -7.32 22.46
C TYR A 639 -43.86 -7.99 23.85
N THR A 640 -42.67 -8.45 24.26
CA THR A 640 -42.41 -8.84 25.66
C THR A 640 -41.94 -7.61 26.45
N PRO A 641 -42.73 -7.07 27.40
CA PRO A 641 -42.36 -5.87 28.12
C PRO A 641 -41.16 -6.08 29.05
N SER A 642 -40.40 -5.01 29.27
CA SER A 642 -39.40 -4.97 30.34
C SER A 642 -40.09 -5.21 31.68
N THR A 643 -39.38 -5.83 32.63
CA THR A 643 -39.85 -5.99 34.02
C THR A 643 -40.14 -4.67 34.70
N GLU A 644 -39.59 -3.57 34.18
CA GLU A 644 -39.78 -2.20 34.68
C GLU A 644 -41.03 -1.50 34.13
N ALA A 645 -41.71 -2.07 33.13
CA ALA A 645 -42.82 -1.42 32.42
C ALA A 645 -44.10 -1.23 33.26
N GLY A 646 -44.15 -1.79 34.48
CA GLY A 646 -45.32 -1.73 35.35
C GLY A 646 -46.46 -2.66 34.93
N ALA A 647 -47.60 -2.56 35.61
CA ALA A 647 -48.79 -3.32 35.26
C ALA A 647 -49.48 -2.71 34.03
N VAL A 648 -50.09 -3.57 33.19
CA VAL A 648 -50.90 -3.12 32.04
C VAL A 648 -52.07 -2.26 32.56
N SER A 649 -52.16 -1.02 32.09
CA SER A 649 -53.24 -0.09 32.40
C SER A 649 -54.12 0.17 31.16
N PRO A 650 -55.36 0.67 31.33
CA PRO A 650 -56.18 1.14 30.20
C PRO A 650 -55.42 2.17 29.36
N ALA A 651 -55.66 2.16 28.04
CA ALA A 651 -55.00 3.09 27.13
C ALA A 651 -55.32 4.55 27.52
N PRO A 652 -54.32 5.45 27.68
CA PRO A 652 -54.53 6.85 28.03
C PRO A 652 -55.47 7.60 27.07
N ALA A 653 -55.59 7.11 25.82
CA ALA A 653 -56.53 7.65 24.84
C ALA A 653 -57.99 7.55 25.29
N LEU A 654 -58.34 6.54 26.10
CA LEU A 654 -59.69 6.35 26.64
C LEU A 654 -60.06 7.45 27.65
N SER A 655 -59.10 7.93 28.44
CA SER A 655 -59.35 9.02 29.41
C SER A 655 -59.23 10.39 28.77
N ASN A 656 -58.30 10.56 27.83
CA ASN A 656 -57.96 11.88 27.30
C ASN A 656 -58.82 12.27 26.08
N GLY A 657 -59.49 11.31 25.45
CA GLY A 657 -60.30 11.56 24.24
C GLY A 657 -59.44 11.92 23.02
N PHE A 658 -58.18 11.52 22.99
CA PHE A 658 -57.29 11.64 21.84
C PHE A 658 -56.13 10.67 21.96
N VAL A 659 -55.59 10.22 20.82
CA VAL A 659 -54.35 9.43 20.77
C VAL A 659 -53.16 10.39 20.67
N THR A 660 -52.16 10.23 21.53
CA THR A 660 -50.87 10.91 21.40
C THR A 660 -49.91 9.99 20.67
N PHE A 661 -49.46 10.41 19.48
CA PHE A 661 -48.36 9.76 18.79
C PHE A 661 -47.04 10.41 19.18
N GLY A 662 -46.07 9.58 19.56
CA GLY A 662 -44.68 9.99 19.77
C GLY A 662 -43.76 8.95 19.16
N SER A 663 -42.98 9.35 18.16
CA SER A 663 -41.89 8.53 17.63
C SER A 663 -40.70 9.45 17.36
N PHE A 664 -39.71 9.38 18.25
CA PHE A 664 -38.53 10.24 18.23
C PHE A 664 -37.25 9.50 17.82
N ASN A 665 -37.38 8.27 17.31
CA ASN A 665 -36.20 7.40 17.09
C ASN A 665 -35.58 7.50 15.69
N ASN A 666 -36.32 7.91 14.66
CA ASN A 666 -35.79 8.04 13.30
C ASN A 666 -36.62 9.03 12.46
N LEU A 667 -35.97 10.05 11.88
CA LEU A 667 -36.61 11.07 11.03
C LEU A 667 -37.29 10.49 9.78
N ALA A 668 -36.77 9.38 9.24
CA ALA A 668 -37.38 8.65 8.13
C ALA A 668 -38.83 8.22 8.40
N LYS A 669 -39.20 8.06 9.68
CA LYS A 669 -40.56 7.65 10.10
C LYS A 669 -41.51 8.83 10.30
N VAL A 670 -41.00 10.05 10.40
CA VAL A 670 -41.79 11.27 10.71
C VAL A 670 -42.38 11.88 9.44
N LEU A 671 -41.73 11.67 8.30
CA LEU A 671 -42.06 12.30 7.03
C LEU A 671 -43.02 11.48 6.15
N ILE A 672 -43.55 10.38 6.67
CA ILE A 672 -44.55 9.59 5.95
C ILE A 672 -45.84 10.43 5.88
N SER A 673 -46.44 10.51 4.69
CA SER A 673 -47.60 11.35 4.39
C SER A 673 -48.71 11.27 5.45
N SER A 674 -49.54 12.31 5.55
CA SER A 674 -50.71 12.38 6.44
C SER A 674 -51.62 11.14 6.36
N GLU A 675 -51.54 10.36 5.29
CA GLU A 675 -52.31 9.15 5.03
C GLU A 675 -51.82 7.92 5.82
N VAL A 676 -50.52 7.74 6.07
CA VAL A 676 -50.00 6.58 6.84
C VAL A 676 -50.18 6.79 8.34
N CYS A 677 -50.03 8.03 8.81
CA CYS A 677 -50.55 8.43 10.11
C CYS A 677 -52.05 8.12 10.18
N SER A 678 -52.85 8.49 9.18
CA SER A 678 -54.29 8.21 9.14
C SER A 678 -54.66 6.72 9.10
N ALA A 679 -53.87 5.87 8.44
CA ALA A 679 -54.09 4.42 8.38
C ALA A 679 -53.73 3.73 9.71
N SER A 680 -52.63 4.14 10.34
CA SER A 680 -52.26 3.70 11.70
C SER A 680 -53.30 4.16 12.72
N ILE A 681 -53.87 5.36 12.51
CA ILE A 681 -55.00 5.91 13.28
C ILE A 681 -56.27 5.08 13.07
N MET A 682 -56.63 4.68 11.85
CA MET A 682 -57.83 3.85 11.59
C MET A 682 -57.78 2.48 12.27
N LEU A 683 -56.62 1.81 12.25
CA LEU A 683 -56.40 0.52 12.93
C LEU A 683 -56.56 0.64 14.46
N ILE A 684 -56.09 1.74 15.05
CA ILE A 684 -56.25 2.03 16.48
C ILE A 684 -57.68 2.50 16.81
N CYS A 685 -58.30 3.26 15.90
CA CYS A 685 -59.63 3.86 16.07
C CYS A 685 -60.79 2.88 15.90
N ASN A 686 -60.58 1.69 15.33
CA ASN A 686 -61.55 0.59 15.44
C ASN A 686 -61.82 0.18 16.91
N TYR A 687 -61.06 0.70 17.88
CA TYR A 687 -61.27 0.51 19.31
C TYR A 687 -61.54 1.80 20.12
N VAL A 688 -61.28 3.02 19.59
CA VAL A 688 -61.51 4.29 20.31
C VAL A 688 -61.83 5.44 19.33
N VAL A 689 -62.99 6.09 19.53
CA VAL A 689 -63.37 7.34 18.85
C VAL A 689 -62.60 8.50 19.48
N MET A 690 -61.93 9.38 18.69
CA MET A 690 -61.82 10.85 18.88
C MET A 690 -60.60 11.52 18.18
N SER A 691 -60.67 12.87 18.12
CA SER A 691 -59.87 13.90 17.42
C SER A 691 -58.35 13.95 17.69
N LEU A 692 -57.61 14.52 16.72
CA LEU A 692 -56.14 14.49 16.64
C LEU A 692 -55.46 15.82 17.09
N ARG A 693 -54.39 15.71 17.89
CA ARG A 693 -53.36 16.76 18.07
C ARG A 693 -51.97 16.12 18.00
N ILE A 694 -51.12 16.62 17.10
CA ILE A 694 -49.72 16.22 16.96
C ILE A 694 -48.89 17.14 17.84
N LEU A 695 -48.25 16.61 18.89
CA LEU A 695 -47.36 17.36 19.77
C LEU A 695 -45.92 16.91 19.55
N PHE A 696 -45.05 17.83 19.14
CA PHE A 696 -43.60 17.61 19.09
C PHE A 696 -43.00 17.95 20.46
N SER A 697 -42.27 17.00 21.06
CA SER A 697 -41.43 17.26 22.24
C SER A 697 -40.18 16.39 22.16
N LEU A 698 -39.01 17.01 22.02
CA LEU A 698 -37.72 16.33 22.19
C LEU A 698 -37.21 16.64 23.61
N LEU A 699 -36.87 15.57 24.33
CA LEU A 699 -36.10 15.59 25.58
C LEU A 699 -34.72 16.19 25.30
N LEU A 700 -34.52 17.44 25.70
CA LEU A 700 -33.19 17.98 25.98
C LEU A 700 -32.71 17.36 27.28
N SER A 701 -31.63 16.58 27.23
CA SER A 701 -30.88 16.20 28.43
C SER A 701 -30.28 17.46 29.06
N ASP A 702 -30.39 17.56 30.38
CA ASP A 702 -29.90 18.64 31.24
C ASP A 702 -28.53 19.20 30.83
N ASN A 703 -28.54 20.41 30.29
CA ASN A 703 -27.44 21.38 30.42
C ASN A 703 -27.98 22.79 30.16
N THR A 704 -28.86 23.24 31.05
CA THR A 704 -29.37 24.62 31.07
C THR A 704 -28.35 25.57 31.70
N GLN A 705 -27.22 25.81 31.04
CA GLN A 705 -26.40 27.01 31.25
C GLN A 705 -25.71 27.39 29.94
N GLY A 706 -26.39 28.14 29.08
CA GLY A 706 -25.77 28.64 27.84
C GLY A 706 -26.67 29.36 26.83
N ALA A 707 -27.99 29.38 27.02
CA ALA A 707 -28.89 30.04 26.06
C ALA A 707 -29.19 31.50 26.47
N LYS A 708 -28.27 32.42 26.19
CA LYS A 708 -28.62 33.85 26.00
C LYS A 708 -27.87 34.41 24.79
N SER A 709 -28.66 35.03 23.92
CA SER A 709 -28.33 35.83 22.73
C SER A 709 -27.76 35.09 21.50
N LEU A 710 -28.64 34.80 20.53
CA LEU A 710 -28.30 34.90 19.11
C LEU A 710 -29.44 35.63 18.39
N GLY A 711 -29.06 36.70 17.69
CA GLY A 711 -29.96 37.67 17.06
C GLY A 711 -30.67 37.15 15.81
N LYS A 712 -31.72 37.88 15.43
CA LYS A 712 -32.51 37.67 14.22
C LYS A 712 -31.67 38.01 12.97
N ASP A 713 -31.18 37.00 12.27
CA ASP A 713 -30.72 37.14 10.88
C ASP A 713 -31.42 36.12 9.96
N PRO A 714 -31.68 36.46 8.68
CA PRO A 714 -32.48 35.63 7.78
C PRO A 714 -31.71 34.39 7.30
N ILE A 715 -32.38 33.23 7.38
CA ILE A 715 -31.89 31.91 7.00
C ILE A 715 -31.62 31.86 5.48
N ARG A 716 -30.35 31.68 5.09
CA ARG A 716 -29.95 31.29 3.73
C ARG A 716 -29.22 29.94 3.74
N GLY A 717 -29.77 28.96 3.01
CA GLY A 717 -28.99 28.06 2.15
C GLY A 717 -28.33 26.78 2.71
N SER A 718 -28.89 26.07 3.70
CA SER A 718 -28.43 24.70 4.03
C SER A 718 -29.39 23.64 3.44
N LYS A 719 -28.83 22.61 2.79
CA LYS A 719 -29.57 21.46 2.24
C LYS A 719 -30.30 20.66 3.33
N PHE A 720 -29.78 20.64 4.55
CA PHE A 720 -30.35 19.94 5.72
C PHE A 720 -31.23 20.86 6.59
N SER A 721 -31.96 21.79 5.96
CA SER A 721 -32.78 22.80 6.67
C SER A 721 -33.87 22.20 7.57
N THR A 722 -34.28 20.95 7.34
CA THR A 722 -35.30 20.26 8.15
C THR A 722 -34.85 20.09 9.60
N TYR A 723 -33.55 19.81 9.82
CA TYR A 723 -32.95 19.69 11.15
C TYR A 723 -32.94 21.04 11.89
N ARG A 724 -32.59 22.14 11.19
CA ARG A 724 -32.62 23.50 11.77
C ARG A 724 -34.02 24.09 11.91
N LYS A 725 -34.95 23.77 11.02
CA LYS A 725 -36.37 24.19 11.13
C LYS A 725 -37.00 23.59 12.38
N MET A 726 -36.66 22.35 12.75
CA MET A 726 -37.08 21.78 14.04
C MET A 726 -36.37 22.44 15.23
N GLN A 727 -35.08 22.75 15.14
CA GLN A 727 -34.37 23.53 16.17
C GLN A 727 -34.95 24.94 16.37
N ALA A 728 -35.43 25.58 15.30
CA ALA A 728 -36.07 26.91 15.34
C ALA A 728 -37.57 26.87 15.71
N LEU A 729 -38.21 25.70 15.64
CA LEU A 729 -39.53 25.44 16.23
C LEU A 729 -39.43 25.13 17.75
N LEU A 730 -38.21 24.97 18.26
CA LEU A 730 -37.86 24.69 19.67
C LEU A 730 -37.26 25.91 20.41
N LEU A 731 -37.18 27.08 19.77
CA LEU A 731 -36.89 28.41 20.36
C LEU A 731 -38.11 29.32 20.16
#